data_AF-A0A0B2WJR8-F1
#
_entry.id   AF-A0A0B2WJR8-F1
#
_cell.length_a   1.000
_cell.length_b   1.000
_cell.length_c   1.000
_cell.angle_alpha   90.00
_cell.angle_beta   90.00
_cell.angle_gamma   90.00
#
_symmetry.space_group_name_H-M   'P 1'
#
loop_
_entity.id
_entity.type
_entity.pdbx_description
1 polymer ?
#
loop_
_entity_poly.entity_id
_entity_poly.type
_entity_poly.pdbx_seq_one_letter_code
_entity_poly.pdbx_strand_id
1 'polypeptide(L)'
;MWASPILAQRFSPFLDPPVQRDRCVALQATRTRARKYTGDIWRDPQLGRWVSAEGPSLILLQGNSQSIDRLERFSIEITKHLERQCPVAYILSSFIELDEPNLLRQLAIQILQHVSLRDPAPFLVGIVSQFSAATGWQDWFVILKHVCSFLSNLSIIVDCGAIHHSSASEARWATQFQALCDGFGQRERKINLRVMLLGCRPFVLRSNTTTIISVEQVKPPPAFHRQLPSSDQYTLCESIPVCNSTCTAHEMNDLDNVSMRPKSTAHCDDEKTTRTTGGVVGKAAKETYSSRTAMDFMVRDRDYTFFANPLPKFPPESRRDIETAIICALTLEADAVEAVFDNYCDASSYGKLEGDTNAYSIGLIGRHCVVLVHMPSMGKSNAATVAANCRATFPEIRLALLVGICGGVPLVNGAEILLGDVVISEGIIQYDFGRQYADGFRRKSGPFDTTSKPTAEIRSLLSKVKGLRGHKRLKDRTRHHISVLQDRLGSWATYPGIAEDQLFEPTYRHKHRKPLACPGCVDIGGDVSRACELARISTCETLKCDPGRLIVRQRHAAINSQRVTRGQEVAQSLVHFGLFASGDRVMKSAEDRDKIAKSEGIIAFEMEGAGVWDTFPCLIIKGICDYSDSHKNKKWQRYAAVTAAACLKAFLEEWATHDKLYEAGETSITRGYVRSSISEQTASQSLT
;
A
#
# COMPACT_ATOMS: atom_id res chain seq x y z
N MET A 1 21.93 21.63 -1.45
CA MET A 1 21.57 23.01 -1.86
C MET A 1 20.51 23.06 -2.98
N TRP A 2 19.85 21.96 -3.35
CA TRP A 2 18.81 21.92 -4.40
C TRP A 2 17.43 21.44 -3.90
N ALA A 3 17.23 21.41 -2.58
CA ALA A 3 15.96 21.09 -1.93
C ALA A 3 15.11 22.36 -1.70
N SER A 4 14.99 23.20 -2.74
CA SER A 4 14.12 24.39 -2.66
C SER A 4 12.66 23.97 -2.78
N PRO A 5 11.77 24.36 -1.84
CA PRO A 5 10.33 24.11 -1.91
C PRO A 5 9.67 24.57 -3.22
N ILE A 6 10.31 25.51 -3.93
CA ILE A 6 9.84 26.09 -5.19
C ILE A 6 9.82 25.05 -6.32
N LEU A 7 10.76 24.09 -6.34
CA LEU A 7 10.81 23.03 -7.36
C LEU A 7 9.87 21.85 -7.03
N ALA A 8 9.33 21.79 -5.81
CA ALA A 8 8.51 20.70 -5.29
C ALA A 8 7.00 20.95 -5.34
N GLN A 9 6.56 22.18 -5.63
CA GLN A 9 5.20 22.62 -5.30
C GLN A 9 4.07 22.21 -6.26
N ARG A 10 4.32 21.48 -7.37
CA ARG A 10 3.21 21.19 -8.31
C ARG A 10 3.06 19.80 -8.93
N PHE A 11 4.04 18.90 -8.89
CA PHE A 11 3.87 17.56 -9.49
C PHE A 11 4.71 16.51 -8.77
N SER A 12 4.06 15.36 -8.48
CA SER A 12 4.57 14.03 -8.06
C SER A 12 5.69 13.98 -7.00
N PRO A 13 5.67 13.06 -6.01
CA PRO A 13 6.77 12.94 -5.04
C PRO A 13 8.13 12.84 -5.74
N PHE A 14 9.09 13.65 -5.30
CA PHE A 14 10.49 13.54 -5.71
C PHE A 14 10.97 12.13 -5.40
N LEU A 15 11.45 11.40 -6.41
CA LEU A 15 12.02 10.07 -6.24
C LEU A 15 13.47 10.25 -5.82
N ASP A 16 13.77 9.99 -4.55
CA ASP A 16 15.15 10.00 -4.06
C ASP A 16 15.92 8.83 -4.72
N PRO A 17 16.97 9.09 -5.53
CA PRO A 17 17.63 8.04 -6.31
C PRO A 17 18.18 6.87 -5.46
N PRO A 18 18.87 7.10 -4.32
CA PRO A 18 19.29 6.04 -3.43
C PRO A 18 18.12 5.16 -2.94
N VAL A 19 17.00 5.79 -2.56
CA VAL A 19 15.78 5.07 -2.14
C VAL A 19 15.18 4.25 -3.28
N GLN A 20 15.16 4.78 -4.51
CA GLN A 20 14.71 4.03 -5.68
C GLN A 20 15.55 2.78 -5.90
N ARG A 21 16.89 2.91 -5.81
CA ARG A 21 17.80 1.76 -5.96
C ARG A 21 17.63 0.75 -4.83
N ASP A 22 17.56 1.20 -3.57
CA ASP A 22 17.42 0.31 -2.43
C ASP A 22 16.10 -0.47 -2.49
N ARG A 23 15.02 0.18 -2.96
CA ARG A 23 13.77 -0.50 -3.29
C ARG A 23 13.94 -1.53 -4.40
N CYS A 24 14.59 -1.21 -5.51
CA CYS A 24 14.85 -2.18 -6.58
C CYS A 24 15.70 -3.37 -6.09
N VAL A 25 16.71 -3.13 -5.25
CA VAL A 25 17.53 -4.18 -4.61
C VAL A 25 16.68 -5.06 -3.69
N ALA A 26 15.84 -4.45 -2.84
CA ALA A 26 14.96 -5.17 -1.94
C ALA A 26 13.94 -6.02 -2.70
N LEU A 27 13.33 -5.47 -3.75
CA LEU A 27 12.39 -6.18 -4.63
C LEU A 27 13.06 -7.38 -5.31
N GLN A 28 14.27 -7.21 -5.84
CA GLN A 28 15.03 -8.32 -6.43
C GLN A 28 15.41 -9.39 -5.41
N ALA A 29 15.70 -9.01 -4.16
CA ALA A 29 15.99 -9.96 -3.09
C ALA A 29 14.78 -10.87 -2.74
N THR A 30 13.54 -10.41 -3.01
CA THR A 30 12.30 -11.20 -2.79
C THR A 30 11.96 -12.16 -3.93
N ARG A 31 12.45 -11.90 -5.16
CA ARG A 31 12.12 -12.67 -6.38
C ARG A 31 13.12 -13.82 -6.62
N THR A 32 13.01 -14.91 -5.85
CA THR A 32 13.64 -16.25 -6.03
C THR A 32 15.19 -16.41 -6.02
N ARG A 33 15.63 -17.51 -5.36
CA ARG A 33 17.00 -18.03 -5.17
C ARG A 33 17.75 -18.49 -6.45
N ALA A 34 17.19 -18.36 -7.66
CA ALA A 34 17.94 -18.70 -8.86
C ALA A 34 19.02 -17.63 -9.09
N ARG A 35 20.31 -17.98 -8.94
CA ARG A 35 21.43 -17.18 -9.43
C ARG A 35 21.30 -17.06 -10.96
N LYS A 36 20.47 -16.13 -11.44
CA LYS A 36 20.40 -15.78 -12.86
C LYS A 36 21.62 -14.89 -13.13
N TYR A 37 22.67 -15.53 -13.63
CA TYR A 37 23.95 -14.93 -13.99
C TYR A 37 23.73 -13.79 -15.01
N THR A 38 24.28 -12.60 -14.71
CA THR A 38 24.38 -11.44 -15.61
C THR A 38 25.75 -11.35 -16.27
N GLY A 39 26.67 -12.25 -15.92
CA GLY A 39 28.06 -12.16 -16.35
C GLY A 39 28.27 -12.42 -17.85
N ASP A 40 27.29 -12.98 -18.54
CA ASP A 40 27.26 -13.04 -20.01
C ASP A 40 27.00 -11.67 -20.63
N ILE A 41 26.08 -10.87 -20.04
CA ILE A 41 25.84 -9.48 -20.44
C ILE A 41 27.12 -8.65 -20.24
N TRP A 42 27.80 -8.85 -19.10
CA TRP A 42 29.11 -8.21 -18.82
C TRP A 42 30.23 -8.63 -19.77
N ARG A 43 30.14 -9.83 -20.37
CA ARG A 43 31.14 -10.34 -21.34
C ARG A 43 30.87 -9.87 -22.76
N ASP A 44 29.73 -9.23 -23.02
CA ASP A 44 29.42 -8.71 -24.35
C ASP A 44 30.47 -7.62 -24.73
N PRO A 45 31.25 -7.83 -25.82
CA PRO A 45 32.27 -6.87 -26.23
C PRO A 45 31.71 -5.48 -26.55
N GLN A 46 30.45 -5.40 -27.00
CA GLN A 46 29.79 -4.14 -27.31
C GLN A 46 29.52 -3.31 -26.06
N LEU A 47 29.15 -3.97 -24.95
CA LEU A 47 28.99 -3.30 -23.66
C LEU A 47 30.33 -2.72 -23.18
N GLY A 48 31.42 -3.49 -23.26
CA GLY A 48 32.76 -3.02 -22.90
C GLY A 48 33.19 -1.79 -23.71
N ARG A 49 32.96 -1.81 -25.03
CA ARG A 49 33.22 -0.66 -25.92
C ARG A 49 32.41 0.57 -25.54
N TRP A 50 31.13 0.40 -25.19
CA TRP A 50 30.27 1.50 -24.79
C TRP A 50 30.68 2.10 -23.43
N VAL A 51 31.04 1.26 -22.45
CA VAL A 51 31.54 1.75 -21.15
C VAL A 51 32.81 2.58 -21.33
N SER A 52 33.70 2.18 -22.23
CA SER A 52 34.95 2.91 -22.53
C SER A 52 34.84 3.97 -23.63
N ALA A 53 33.64 4.28 -24.14
CA ALA A 53 33.48 5.20 -25.26
C ALA A 53 33.88 6.64 -24.89
N GLU A 54 34.72 7.25 -25.73
CA GLU A 54 35.11 8.66 -25.65
C GLU A 54 34.19 9.51 -26.53
N GLY A 55 32.93 9.66 -26.12
CA GLY A 55 31.97 10.52 -26.82
C GLY A 55 30.51 10.12 -26.59
N PRO A 56 29.56 10.98 -27.00
CA PRO A 56 28.13 10.70 -26.86
C PRO A 56 27.75 9.38 -27.54
N SER A 57 27.14 8.47 -26.80
CA SER A 57 26.81 7.14 -27.30
C SER A 57 25.57 6.57 -26.63
N LEU A 58 24.74 5.89 -27.44
CA LEU A 58 23.54 5.19 -27.01
C LEU A 58 23.74 3.68 -27.19
N ILE A 59 23.43 2.91 -26.14
CA ILE A 59 23.32 1.46 -26.21
C ILE A 59 21.91 1.02 -25.79
N LEU A 60 21.35 0.05 -26.50
CA LEU A 60 20.07 -0.54 -26.19
C LEU A 60 20.25 -1.99 -25.75
N LEU A 61 19.71 -2.33 -24.58
CA LEU A 61 19.64 -3.71 -24.11
C LEU A 61 18.20 -4.18 -24.23
N GLN A 62 17.95 -5.11 -25.15
CA GLN A 62 16.63 -5.68 -25.36
C GLN A 62 16.55 -7.10 -24.84
N GLY A 63 15.41 -7.44 -24.26
CA GLY A 63 15.09 -8.78 -23.81
C GLY A 63 13.68 -9.18 -24.19
N ASN A 64 13.17 -10.21 -23.51
CA ASN A 64 11.80 -10.70 -23.63
C ASN A 64 11.20 -10.93 -22.22
N SER A 65 9.98 -11.47 -22.16
CA SER A 65 9.29 -11.74 -20.88
C SER A 65 10.08 -12.65 -19.93
N GLN A 66 10.99 -13.48 -20.44
CA GLN A 66 11.79 -14.42 -19.65
C GLN A 66 13.10 -13.81 -19.13
N SER A 67 13.53 -12.66 -19.68
CA SER A 67 14.77 -11.97 -19.29
C SER A 67 14.53 -10.71 -18.46
N ILE A 68 13.28 -10.39 -18.10
CA ILE A 68 12.89 -9.21 -17.30
C ILE A 68 13.77 -9.10 -16.05
N ASP A 69 13.72 -10.11 -15.16
CA ASP A 69 14.49 -10.09 -13.90
C ASP A 69 16.00 -9.93 -14.11
N ARG A 70 16.53 -10.41 -15.24
CA ARG A 70 17.97 -10.31 -15.56
C ARG A 70 18.36 -8.91 -15.99
N LEU A 71 17.52 -8.27 -16.81
CA LEU A 71 17.68 -6.88 -17.21
C LEU A 71 17.52 -5.94 -16.02
N GLU A 72 16.53 -6.17 -15.15
CA GLU A 72 16.35 -5.41 -13.91
C GLU A 72 17.59 -5.56 -13.02
N ARG A 73 18.15 -6.77 -12.87
CA ARG A 73 19.35 -6.99 -12.05
C ARG A 73 20.57 -6.29 -12.64
N PHE A 74 20.76 -6.45 -13.95
CA PHE A 74 21.86 -5.83 -14.66
C PHE A 74 21.81 -4.31 -14.60
N SER A 75 20.62 -3.69 -14.69
CA SER A 75 20.46 -2.23 -14.60
C SER A 75 20.98 -1.67 -13.26
N ILE A 76 20.81 -2.39 -12.15
CA ILE A 76 21.39 -2.02 -10.85
C ILE A 76 22.91 -2.19 -10.84
N GLU A 77 23.42 -3.31 -11.36
CA GLU A 77 24.85 -3.61 -11.38
C GLU A 77 25.64 -2.58 -12.21
N ILE A 78 25.17 -2.26 -13.42
CA ILE A 78 25.81 -1.28 -14.29
C ILE A 78 25.71 0.14 -13.72
N THR A 79 24.59 0.49 -13.07
CA THR A 79 24.46 1.78 -12.37
C THR A 79 25.54 1.91 -11.30
N LYS A 80 25.68 0.92 -10.41
CA LYS A 80 26.72 0.92 -9.36
C LYS A 80 28.14 0.95 -9.93
N HIS A 81 28.36 0.33 -11.08
CA HIS A 81 29.66 0.33 -11.75
C HIS A 81 30.02 1.72 -12.30
N LEU A 82 29.08 2.38 -12.99
CA LEU A 82 29.31 3.69 -13.62
C LEU A 82 29.40 4.84 -12.61
N GLU A 83 28.69 4.75 -11.48
CA GLU A 83 28.80 5.76 -10.41
C GLU A 83 30.20 5.91 -9.83
N ARG A 84 31.02 4.85 -9.92
CA ARG A 84 32.43 4.91 -9.50
C ARG A 84 33.30 5.71 -10.47
N GLN A 85 32.79 6.03 -11.67
CA GLN A 85 33.55 6.63 -12.76
C GLN A 85 33.06 8.03 -13.15
N CYS A 86 31.75 8.28 -13.06
CA CYS A 86 31.15 9.56 -13.47
C CYS A 86 29.80 9.80 -12.76
N PRO A 87 29.27 11.03 -12.81
CA PRO A 87 27.87 11.29 -12.48
C PRO A 87 26.93 10.37 -13.26
N VAL A 88 25.93 9.80 -12.58
CA VAL A 88 24.93 8.91 -13.19
C VAL A 88 23.54 9.39 -12.79
N ALA A 89 22.70 9.63 -13.79
CA ALA A 89 21.27 9.78 -13.58
C ALA A 89 20.57 8.51 -14.04
N TYR A 90 19.58 8.04 -13.28
CA TYR A 90 18.92 6.79 -13.62
C TYR A 90 17.43 6.77 -13.28
N ILE A 91 16.71 5.94 -14.03
CA ILE A 91 15.36 5.47 -13.72
C ILE A 91 15.43 3.95 -13.75
N LEU A 92 15.22 3.32 -12.60
CA LEU A 92 15.17 1.86 -12.46
C LEU A 92 13.71 1.41 -12.36
N SER A 93 13.44 0.17 -12.79
CA SER A 93 12.15 -0.49 -12.66
C SER A 93 11.75 -0.57 -11.18
N SER A 94 10.91 0.38 -10.77
CA SER A 94 10.29 0.44 -9.45
C SER A 94 8.79 0.55 -9.67
N PHE A 95 7.97 -0.03 -8.78
CA PHE A 95 6.50 -0.07 -8.91
C PHE A 95 5.78 1.29 -8.85
N ILE A 96 6.51 2.41 -8.97
CA ILE A 96 5.95 3.74 -9.03
C ILE A 96 5.73 4.10 -10.50
N GLU A 97 4.49 3.90 -10.97
CA GLU A 97 4.05 4.35 -12.29
C GLU A 97 4.05 5.89 -12.35
N LEU A 98 5.13 6.46 -12.87
CA LEU A 98 5.18 7.87 -13.27
C LEU A 98 4.89 7.99 -14.76
N ASP A 99 4.21 9.08 -15.15
CA ASP A 99 4.10 9.43 -16.56
C ASP A 99 5.47 9.87 -17.13
N GLU A 100 5.57 9.84 -18.45
CA GLU A 100 6.83 10.13 -19.16
C GLU A 100 7.39 11.56 -18.88
N PRO A 101 6.58 12.64 -18.82
CA PRO A 101 7.06 13.96 -18.40
C PRO A 101 7.65 13.96 -16.99
N ASN A 102 7.04 13.26 -16.03
CA ASN A 102 7.58 13.17 -14.68
C ASN A 102 8.88 12.36 -14.63
N LEU A 103 9.03 11.29 -15.43
CA LEU A 103 10.29 10.56 -15.54
C LEU A 103 11.43 11.45 -16.05
N LEU A 104 11.18 12.24 -17.09
CA LEU A 104 12.15 13.21 -17.60
C LEU A 104 12.47 14.30 -16.57
N ARG A 105 11.48 14.78 -15.82
CA ARG A 105 11.69 15.70 -14.70
C ARG A 105 12.63 15.12 -13.65
N GLN A 106 12.44 13.86 -13.25
CA GLN A 106 13.33 13.22 -12.26
C GLN A 106 14.76 13.12 -12.77
N LEU A 107 14.95 12.70 -14.03
CA LEU A 107 16.29 12.69 -14.65
C LEU A 107 16.92 14.10 -14.64
N ALA A 108 16.15 15.12 -15.00
CA ALA A 108 16.66 16.50 -14.99
C ALA A 108 17.07 16.97 -13.59
N ILE A 109 16.31 16.63 -12.55
CA ILE A 109 16.67 16.96 -11.16
C ILE A 109 17.93 16.22 -10.72
N GLN A 110 18.05 14.93 -11.02
CA GLN A 110 19.25 14.14 -10.70
C GLN A 110 20.50 14.74 -11.35
N ILE A 111 20.41 15.13 -12.62
CA ILE A 111 21.53 15.76 -13.35
C ILE A 111 21.89 17.11 -12.70
N LEU A 112 20.89 17.93 -12.37
CA LEU A 112 21.11 19.23 -11.71
C LEU A 112 21.84 19.10 -10.37
N GLN A 113 21.63 18.02 -9.61
CA GLN A 113 22.34 17.77 -8.35
C GLN A 113 23.86 17.61 -8.54
N HIS A 114 24.31 17.24 -9.74
CA HIS A 114 25.72 17.12 -10.09
C HIS A 114 26.31 18.40 -10.71
N VAL A 115 25.47 19.40 -11.04
CA VAL A 115 25.93 20.66 -11.64
C VAL A 115 26.51 21.56 -10.57
N SER A 116 27.77 21.98 -10.78
CA SER A 116 28.46 22.95 -9.93
C SER A 116 28.84 24.19 -10.74
N LEU A 117 28.33 25.35 -10.33
CA LEU A 117 28.53 26.63 -11.01
C LEU A 117 29.18 27.65 -10.07
N ARG A 118 30.00 28.54 -10.62
CA ARG A 118 30.62 29.64 -9.86
C ARG A 118 29.61 30.70 -9.41
N ASP A 119 28.59 30.96 -10.22
CA ASP A 119 27.45 31.83 -9.87
C ASP A 119 26.14 31.09 -10.21
N PRO A 120 25.47 30.49 -9.21
CA PRO A 120 24.27 29.70 -9.45
C PRO A 120 23.00 30.54 -9.62
N ALA A 121 22.99 31.83 -9.23
CA ALA A 121 21.74 32.58 -9.11
C ALA A 121 21.02 32.82 -10.47
N PRO A 122 21.68 33.30 -11.53
CA PRO A 122 21.04 33.48 -12.84
C PRO A 122 20.58 32.15 -13.45
N PHE A 123 21.39 31.10 -13.26
CA PHE A 123 21.07 29.75 -13.72
C PHE A 123 19.84 29.17 -13.00
N LEU A 124 19.77 29.31 -11.68
CA LEU A 124 18.64 28.85 -10.88
C LEU A 124 17.34 29.54 -11.27
N VAL A 125 17.37 30.87 -11.51
CA VAL A 125 16.18 31.60 -11.96
C VAL A 125 15.70 31.10 -13.32
N GLY A 126 16.62 30.88 -14.27
CA GLY A 126 16.30 30.33 -15.59
C GLY A 126 15.70 28.93 -15.52
N ILE A 127 16.33 28.03 -14.76
CA ILE A 127 15.88 26.64 -14.59
C ILE A 127 14.54 26.56 -13.86
N VAL A 128 14.33 27.33 -12.79
CA VAL A 128 13.06 27.36 -12.05
C VAL A 128 11.92 27.85 -12.95
N SER A 129 12.17 28.86 -13.78
CA SER A 129 11.20 29.34 -14.76
C SER A 129 10.83 28.27 -15.79
N GLN A 130 11.83 27.58 -16.35
CA GLN A 130 11.61 26.48 -17.30
C GLN A 130 10.83 25.31 -16.65
N PHE A 131 11.20 24.92 -15.42
CA PHE A 131 10.50 23.88 -14.67
C PHE A 131 9.04 24.23 -14.36
N SER A 132 8.76 25.51 -14.10
CA SER A 132 7.40 26.01 -13.85
C SER A 132 6.53 26.02 -15.11
N ALA A 133 7.13 26.28 -16.27
CA ALA A 133 6.45 26.35 -17.56
C ALA A 133 6.29 24.99 -18.26
N ALA A 134 7.10 23.99 -17.90
CA ALA A 134 7.10 22.70 -18.57
C ALA A 134 5.88 21.84 -18.21
N THR A 135 5.12 21.44 -19.22
CA THR A 135 3.88 20.65 -19.04
C THR A 135 3.92 19.33 -19.81
N GLY A 136 4.68 19.26 -20.90
CA GLY A 136 4.74 18.10 -21.77
C GLY A 136 6.12 17.47 -21.91
N TRP A 137 6.15 16.31 -22.59
CA TRP A 137 7.36 15.58 -22.93
C TRP A 137 8.43 16.45 -23.59
N GLN A 138 8.04 17.25 -24.59
CA GLN A 138 8.95 18.10 -25.36
C GLN A 138 9.61 19.15 -24.46
N ASP A 139 8.85 19.80 -23.58
CA ASP A 139 9.37 20.81 -22.66
C ASP A 139 10.43 20.20 -21.73
N TRP A 140 10.10 19.05 -21.14
CA TRP A 140 11.01 18.34 -20.23
C TRP A 140 12.24 17.78 -20.94
N PHE A 141 12.13 17.37 -22.21
CA PHE A 141 13.28 16.90 -22.97
C PHE A 141 14.20 18.06 -23.37
N VAL A 142 13.65 19.24 -23.66
CA VAL A 142 14.44 20.48 -23.87
C VAL A 142 15.19 20.84 -22.59
N ILE A 143 14.53 20.78 -21.44
CA ILE A 143 15.16 20.98 -20.14
C ILE A 143 16.27 19.95 -19.90
N LEU A 144 16.00 18.66 -20.15
CA LEU A 144 16.97 17.58 -20.00
C LEU A 144 18.22 17.85 -20.86
N LYS A 145 18.05 18.21 -22.13
CA LYS A 145 19.13 18.59 -23.03
C LYS A 145 19.93 19.79 -22.50
N HIS A 146 19.25 20.78 -21.92
CA HIS A 146 19.91 21.95 -21.34
C HIS A 146 20.76 21.56 -20.13
N VAL A 147 20.21 20.80 -19.17
CA VAL A 147 20.93 20.40 -17.95
C VAL A 147 22.10 19.45 -18.23
N CYS A 148 21.97 18.53 -19.21
CA CYS A 148 23.07 17.67 -19.66
C CYS A 148 24.28 18.48 -20.15
N SER A 149 24.06 19.66 -20.74
CA SER A 149 25.13 20.46 -21.35
C SER A 149 26.13 21.06 -20.35
N PHE A 150 25.80 21.03 -19.06
CA PHE A 150 26.66 21.54 -18.00
C PHE A 150 27.71 20.54 -17.52
N LEU A 151 27.52 19.24 -17.80
CA LEU A 151 28.44 18.18 -17.40
C LEU A 151 29.29 17.73 -18.60
N SER A 152 30.60 17.62 -18.40
CA SER A 152 31.52 17.11 -19.43
C SER A 152 31.50 15.59 -19.54
N ASN A 153 31.04 14.89 -18.50
CA ASN A 153 30.90 13.43 -18.46
C ASN A 153 29.66 13.07 -17.64
N LEU A 154 28.74 12.30 -18.24
CA LEU A 154 27.48 11.90 -17.62
C LEU A 154 27.03 10.55 -18.21
N SER A 155 26.52 9.68 -17.35
CA SER A 155 25.78 8.49 -17.79
C SER A 155 24.30 8.60 -17.44
N ILE A 156 23.42 8.19 -18.36
CA ILE A 156 21.97 8.09 -18.15
C ILE A 156 21.56 6.64 -18.34
N ILE A 157 20.90 6.05 -17.35
CA ILE A 157 20.41 4.67 -17.39
C ILE A 157 18.91 4.67 -17.23
N VAL A 158 18.16 4.15 -18.20
CA VAL A 158 16.70 4.09 -18.13
C VAL A 158 16.25 2.66 -18.36
N ASP A 159 15.65 2.08 -17.34
CA ASP A 159 14.87 0.86 -17.46
C ASP A 159 13.47 1.21 -17.97
N CYS A 160 13.21 0.90 -19.24
CA CYS A 160 11.94 1.15 -19.90
C CYS A 160 10.78 0.35 -19.30
N GLY A 161 11.04 -0.64 -18.44
CA GLY A 161 10.01 -1.27 -17.62
C GLY A 161 9.28 -0.29 -16.68
N ALA A 162 9.90 0.85 -16.37
CA ALA A 162 9.27 1.94 -15.60
C ALA A 162 8.35 2.85 -16.44
N ILE A 163 8.33 2.69 -17.78
CA ILE A 163 7.55 3.51 -18.70
C ILE A 163 6.22 2.80 -18.99
N HIS A 164 5.10 3.54 -19.03
CA HIS A 164 3.78 3.01 -19.41
C HIS A 164 3.85 2.09 -20.65
N HIS A 165 3.16 0.95 -20.60
CA HIS A 165 3.28 -0.21 -21.49
C HIS A 165 2.94 -0.02 -23.00
N SER A 166 3.24 1.11 -23.63
CA SER A 166 3.08 1.32 -25.07
C SER A 166 4.41 1.14 -25.82
N SER A 167 4.39 0.37 -26.91
CA SER A 167 5.54 0.23 -27.81
C SER A 167 5.95 1.55 -28.49
N ALA A 168 5.00 2.49 -28.61
CA ALA A 168 5.25 3.83 -29.13
C ALA A 168 6.16 4.66 -28.18
N SER A 169 6.05 4.44 -26.87
CA SER A 169 6.88 5.13 -25.87
C SER A 169 8.33 4.68 -25.97
N GLU A 170 8.62 3.37 -25.96
CA GLU A 170 9.99 2.84 -26.07
C GLU A 170 10.72 3.33 -27.34
N ALA A 171 10.02 3.32 -28.48
CA ALA A 171 10.56 3.84 -29.74
C ALA A 171 10.84 5.35 -29.68
N ARG A 172 9.97 6.14 -29.02
CA ARG A 172 10.17 7.57 -28.82
C ARG A 172 11.39 7.85 -27.94
N TRP A 173 11.55 7.14 -26.83
CA TRP A 173 12.73 7.28 -25.95
C TRP A 173 14.02 6.97 -26.72
N ALA A 174 14.09 5.82 -27.41
CA ALA A 174 15.25 5.47 -28.20
C ALA A 174 15.59 6.53 -29.26
N THR A 175 14.59 7.01 -30.00
CA THR A 175 14.78 8.02 -31.05
C THR A 175 15.26 9.36 -30.48
N GLN A 176 14.65 9.82 -29.39
CA GLN A 176 14.97 11.13 -28.81
C GLN A 176 16.34 11.13 -28.11
N PHE A 177 16.70 10.06 -27.40
CA PHE A 177 18.03 9.94 -26.79
C PHE A 177 19.13 9.74 -27.84
N GLN A 178 18.87 9.07 -28.96
CA GLN A 178 19.80 9.04 -30.08
C GLN A 178 20.04 10.44 -30.64
N ALA A 179 18.97 11.20 -30.91
CA ALA A 179 19.08 12.59 -31.38
C ALA A 179 19.81 13.50 -30.37
N LEU A 180 19.68 13.22 -29.08
CA LEU A 180 20.42 13.93 -28.02
C LEU A 180 21.92 13.64 -28.10
N CYS A 181 22.32 12.37 -28.22
CA CYS A 181 23.72 11.97 -28.38
C CYS A 181 24.32 12.58 -29.66
N ASP A 182 23.63 12.47 -30.79
CA ASP A 182 24.06 13.04 -32.08
C ASP A 182 24.28 14.55 -31.98
N GLY A 183 23.34 15.25 -31.32
CA GLY A 183 23.40 16.70 -31.12
C GLY A 183 24.53 17.15 -30.19
N PHE A 184 25.03 16.29 -29.30
CA PHE A 184 26.23 16.58 -28.51
C PHE A 184 27.52 16.20 -29.23
N GLY A 185 27.49 15.21 -30.12
CA GLY A 185 28.65 14.81 -30.92
C GLY A 185 29.12 15.90 -31.89
N GLN A 186 28.22 16.80 -32.29
CA GLN A 186 28.49 17.90 -33.22
C GLN A 186 28.95 19.20 -32.55
N ARG A 187 29.11 19.24 -31.22
CA ARG A 187 29.49 20.47 -30.49
C ARG A 187 31.00 20.62 -30.34
N GLU A 188 31.47 21.88 -30.35
CA GLU A 188 32.86 22.23 -30.07
C GLU A 188 33.29 21.84 -28.65
N ARG A 189 32.38 21.97 -27.67
CA ARG A 189 32.60 21.50 -26.30
C ARG A 189 32.34 20.00 -26.23
N LYS A 190 33.41 19.21 -26.04
CA LYS A 190 33.34 17.76 -25.86
C LYS A 190 32.54 17.41 -24.60
N ILE A 191 31.34 16.86 -24.80
CA ILE A 191 30.49 16.27 -23.76
C ILE A 191 30.50 14.77 -23.98
N ASN A 192 30.89 13.99 -22.97
CA ASN A 192 30.79 12.54 -23.00
C ASN A 192 29.47 12.11 -22.35
N LEU A 193 28.42 11.96 -23.15
CA LEU A 193 27.09 11.52 -22.71
C LEU A 193 26.87 10.05 -23.07
N ARG A 194 26.89 9.16 -22.08
CA ARG A 194 26.59 7.73 -22.26
C ARG A 194 25.14 7.46 -21.88
N VAL A 195 24.33 6.92 -22.79
CA VAL A 195 22.93 6.58 -22.53
C VAL A 195 22.72 5.08 -22.71
N MET A 196 22.08 4.45 -21.72
CA MET A 196 21.62 3.06 -21.79
C MET A 196 20.11 3.00 -21.61
N LEU A 197 19.42 2.39 -22.57
CA LEU A 197 18.01 2.03 -22.43
C LEU A 197 17.87 0.52 -22.32
N LEU A 198 17.17 0.03 -21.30
CA LEU A 198 16.89 -1.39 -21.11
C LEU A 198 15.41 -1.64 -21.32
N GLY A 199 15.05 -2.59 -22.18
CA GLY A 199 13.65 -2.89 -22.51
C GLY A 199 13.40 -4.38 -22.63
N CYS A 200 12.23 -4.84 -22.21
CA CYS A 200 11.82 -6.25 -22.32
C CYS A 200 11.01 -6.53 -23.60
N ARG A 201 11.01 -5.55 -24.51
CA ARG A 201 10.41 -5.59 -25.84
C ARG A 201 11.46 -5.14 -26.86
N PRO A 202 11.36 -5.59 -28.12
CA PRO A 202 12.29 -5.16 -29.17
C PRO A 202 12.21 -3.65 -29.41
N PHE A 203 13.36 -2.97 -29.42
CA PHE A 203 13.41 -1.56 -29.81
C PHE A 203 13.31 -1.45 -31.33
N VAL A 204 12.36 -0.66 -31.83
CA VAL A 204 12.25 -0.35 -33.25
C VAL A 204 12.90 1.02 -33.50
N LEU A 205 14.14 1.02 -33.97
CA LEU A 205 14.85 2.23 -34.41
C LEU A 205 14.96 2.24 -35.94
N ARG A 206 14.88 3.45 -36.52
CA ARG A 206 15.09 3.67 -37.97
C ARG A 206 16.56 3.92 -38.34
N SER A 207 17.47 3.94 -37.37
CA SER A 207 18.90 4.20 -37.57
C SER A 207 19.71 2.90 -37.38
N ASN A 208 20.68 2.68 -38.28
CA ASN A 208 21.58 1.52 -38.25
C ASN A 208 22.84 1.73 -37.39
N THR A 209 23.00 2.88 -36.72
CA THR A 209 24.22 3.23 -35.98
C THR A 209 24.17 2.88 -34.49
N THR A 210 22.99 2.59 -33.94
CA THR A 210 22.80 2.30 -32.52
C THR A 210 23.15 0.85 -32.21
N THR A 211 23.93 0.62 -31.16
CA THR A 211 24.29 -0.72 -30.71
C THR A 211 23.14 -1.35 -29.94
N ILE A 212 22.71 -2.55 -30.33
CA ILE A 212 21.63 -3.31 -29.68
C ILE A 212 22.18 -4.66 -29.20
N ILE A 213 22.15 -4.89 -27.88
CA ILE A 213 22.47 -6.17 -27.27
C ILE A 213 21.17 -6.91 -26.97
N SER A 214 21.03 -8.13 -27.49
CA SER A 214 19.88 -8.99 -27.21
C SER A 214 20.21 -9.97 -26.08
N VAL A 215 19.46 -9.91 -25.00
CA VAL A 215 19.65 -10.77 -23.83
C VAL A 215 18.77 -12.02 -23.97
N GLU A 216 19.37 -13.12 -24.43
CA GLU A 216 18.71 -14.41 -24.60
C GLU A 216 18.56 -15.19 -23.28
N GLN A 217 17.74 -16.25 -23.26
CA GLN A 217 17.61 -17.15 -22.11
C GLN A 217 18.92 -17.93 -21.85
N VAL A 218 19.40 -17.98 -20.61
CA VAL A 218 20.50 -18.90 -20.23
C VAL A 218 19.92 -20.31 -20.09
N LYS A 219 20.31 -21.24 -20.96
CA LYS A 219 20.05 -22.68 -20.74
C LYS A 219 20.80 -23.13 -19.48
N PRO A 220 20.16 -23.90 -18.57
CA PRO A 220 20.87 -24.44 -17.42
C PRO A 220 22.06 -25.30 -17.90
N PRO A 221 23.19 -25.31 -17.18
CA PRO A 221 24.28 -26.21 -17.51
C PRO A 221 23.78 -27.67 -17.42
N PRO A 222 24.29 -28.58 -18.27
CA PRO A 222 23.89 -29.99 -18.22
C PRO A 222 24.15 -30.54 -16.80
N ALA A 223 23.20 -31.31 -16.30
CA ALA A 223 23.23 -31.87 -14.96
C ALA A 223 24.57 -32.59 -14.72
N PHE A 224 25.30 -32.18 -13.69
CA PHE A 224 26.43 -32.96 -13.18
C PHE A 224 25.88 -34.32 -12.75
N HIS A 225 26.28 -35.38 -13.44
CA HIS A 225 26.13 -36.76 -12.99
C HIS A 225 26.79 -36.87 -11.60
N ARG A 226 25.96 -36.90 -10.55
CA ARG A 226 26.40 -37.40 -9.25
C ARG A 226 26.47 -38.92 -9.41
N GLN A 227 27.68 -39.44 -9.60
CA GLN A 227 27.94 -40.87 -9.45
C GLN A 227 27.48 -41.29 -8.05
N LEU A 228 26.44 -42.11 -8.00
CA LEU A 228 26.13 -42.92 -6.83
C LEU A 228 27.16 -44.06 -6.74
N PRO A 229 27.61 -44.46 -5.54
CA PRO A 229 28.48 -45.61 -5.40
C PRO A 229 27.73 -46.87 -5.83
N SER A 230 28.45 -47.73 -6.54
CA SER A 230 28.05 -49.06 -6.99
C SER A 230 27.47 -49.91 -5.87
N SER A 231 26.30 -50.50 -6.13
CA SER A 231 25.90 -51.78 -5.53
C SER A 231 25.33 -52.66 -6.63
N ASP A 232 26.24 -53.33 -7.35
CA ASP A 232 25.93 -54.68 -7.81
C ASP A 232 25.76 -55.52 -6.56
N GLN A 233 24.52 -55.94 -6.26
CA GLN A 233 24.25 -57.27 -5.72
C GLN A 233 22.75 -57.53 -5.51
N TYR A 234 22.29 -58.58 -6.20
CA TYR A 234 21.13 -59.45 -5.96
C TYR A 234 19.74 -59.09 -6.54
N THR A 235 19.50 -59.72 -7.69
CA THR A 235 18.40 -60.66 -8.02
C THR A 235 16.94 -60.26 -7.83
N LEU A 236 16.22 -60.35 -8.96
CA LEU A 236 14.79 -60.58 -9.11
C LEU A 236 14.23 -61.63 -8.13
N CYS A 237 13.09 -61.33 -7.52
CA CYS A 237 12.06 -62.32 -7.26
C CYS A 237 10.67 -61.69 -7.41
N GLU A 238 9.83 -62.35 -8.21
CA GLU A 238 8.45 -62.03 -8.52
C GLU A 238 7.53 -62.17 -7.31
N SER A 239 6.50 -61.33 -7.18
CA SER A 239 5.09 -61.75 -7.01
C SER A 239 4.13 -60.56 -6.74
N ILE A 240 3.08 -60.51 -7.58
CA ILE A 240 1.80 -59.76 -7.47
C ILE A 240 0.97 -60.46 -6.35
N PRO A 241 0.04 -59.83 -5.56
CA PRO A 241 -1.11 -59.08 -6.08
C PRO A 241 -1.69 -57.87 -5.32
N VAL A 242 -2.38 -57.09 -6.17
CA VAL A 242 -3.47 -56.14 -5.97
C VAL A 242 -4.49 -56.58 -4.91
N CYS A 243 -4.99 -55.61 -4.12
CA CYS A 243 -6.34 -55.66 -3.58
C CYS A 243 -7.02 -54.29 -3.67
N ASN A 244 -8.10 -54.24 -4.44
CA ASN A 244 -9.12 -53.20 -4.47
C ASN A 244 -10.09 -53.42 -3.30
N SER A 245 -10.48 -52.36 -2.59
CA SER A 245 -11.81 -52.32 -1.96
C SER A 245 -12.31 -50.88 -1.81
N THR A 246 -13.26 -50.54 -2.66
CA THR A 246 -14.31 -49.55 -2.46
C THR A 246 -15.18 -49.92 -1.25
N CYS A 247 -15.55 -48.95 -0.41
CA CYS A 247 -16.79 -49.02 0.36
C CYS A 247 -17.40 -47.61 0.54
N THR A 248 -18.70 -47.58 0.31
CA THR A 248 -19.63 -46.46 0.16
C THR A 248 -20.12 -45.89 1.48
N ALA A 249 -20.69 -44.69 1.37
CA ALA A 249 -21.41 -43.94 2.40
C ALA A 249 -22.61 -44.70 3.00
N HIS A 250 -22.92 -44.39 4.26
CA HIS A 250 -24.25 -44.56 4.83
C HIS A 250 -24.68 -43.31 5.62
N GLU A 251 -25.97 -43.05 5.46
CA GLU A 251 -26.80 -41.94 5.93
C GLU A 251 -26.92 -41.86 7.47
N MET A 252 -27.30 -40.69 7.97
CA MET A 252 -28.32 -40.53 9.02
C MET A 252 -28.87 -39.09 9.00
N ASN A 253 -30.17 -38.96 8.71
CA ASN A 253 -31.01 -37.80 8.96
C ASN A 253 -31.36 -37.73 10.47
N ASP A 254 -31.60 -36.53 11.01
CA ASP A 254 -32.93 -36.08 11.49
C ASP A 254 -32.88 -34.89 12.48
N LEU A 255 -33.74 -33.89 12.20
CA LEU A 255 -34.53 -33.02 13.11
C LEU A 255 -33.76 -32.06 14.06
N ASP A 256 -34.17 -30.84 14.42
CA ASP A 256 -35.41 -30.08 14.19
C ASP A 256 -35.21 -28.58 14.53
N ASN A 257 -36.18 -27.77 14.08
CA ASN A 257 -36.35 -26.33 14.28
C ASN A 257 -36.47 -25.85 15.75
N VAL A 258 -35.98 -24.64 16.08
CA VAL A 258 -36.75 -23.64 16.88
C VAL A 258 -36.37 -22.19 16.48
N SER A 259 -37.40 -21.45 16.09
CA SER A 259 -37.46 -19.99 15.93
C SER A 259 -37.96 -19.35 17.24
N MET A 260 -37.44 -18.18 17.63
CA MET A 260 -38.25 -17.13 18.29
C MET A 260 -37.64 -15.73 18.13
N ARG A 261 -38.54 -14.76 17.99
CA ARG A 261 -38.35 -13.31 17.76
C ARG A 261 -39.05 -12.54 18.92
N PRO A 262 -39.17 -11.20 18.94
CA PRO A 262 -38.54 -10.29 19.94
C PRO A 262 -39.53 -9.49 20.81
N LYS A 263 -39.03 -8.69 21.78
CA LYS A 263 -39.73 -7.58 22.49
C LYS A 263 -38.70 -6.52 22.96
N SER A 264 -38.70 -5.27 22.46
CA SER A 264 -39.46 -4.04 22.84
C SER A 264 -38.93 -3.33 24.12
N THR A 265 -38.24 -2.17 24.02
CA THR A 265 -38.68 -0.73 24.14
C THR A 265 -38.63 -0.11 25.55
N ALA A 266 -37.90 1.01 25.71
CA ALA A 266 -38.16 2.26 26.49
C ALA A 266 -36.87 3.15 26.46
N HIS A 267 -36.81 4.42 25.99
CA HIS A 267 -37.28 5.72 26.56
C HIS A 267 -36.82 5.96 28.01
N CYS A 268 -36.35 7.12 28.49
CA CYS A 268 -36.08 8.48 27.99
C CYS A 268 -35.34 9.22 29.15
N ASP A 269 -34.39 10.15 28.91
CA ASP A 269 -34.39 11.57 29.36
C ASP A 269 -33.10 11.85 30.16
N ASP A 270 -32.73 13.08 30.53
CA ASP A 270 -32.33 14.29 29.81
C ASP A 270 -31.57 15.16 30.87
N GLU A 271 -31.09 16.36 30.50
CA GLU A 271 -30.52 17.45 31.34
C GLU A 271 -29.00 17.42 31.61
N LYS A 272 -28.19 18.34 31.05
CA LYS A 272 -28.06 19.82 31.18
C LYS A 272 -27.43 20.30 32.49
N THR A 273 -26.26 20.93 32.41
CA THR A 273 -25.87 22.23 33.05
C THR A 273 -24.39 22.55 32.72
N THR A 274 -24.11 23.55 31.88
CA THR A 274 -23.79 24.98 32.13
C THR A 274 -22.31 25.33 32.31
N ARG A 275 -21.95 26.40 31.58
CA ARG A 275 -20.66 27.08 31.39
C ARG A 275 -20.08 27.67 32.67
N THR A 276 -18.76 27.89 32.67
CA THR A 276 -18.14 29.18 33.03
C THR A 276 -16.75 29.35 32.42
N THR A 277 -16.33 30.61 32.37
CA THR A 277 -15.41 31.28 31.44
C THR A 277 -14.07 31.67 32.07
N GLY A 278 -13.09 32.02 31.21
CA GLY A 278 -11.91 32.83 31.53
C GLY A 278 -10.59 32.06 31.36
N GLY A 279 -9.50 32.57 30.82
CA GLY A 279 -9.09 33.91 30.39
C GLY A 279 -7.60 33.82 30.01
N VAL A 280 -7.20 34.57 29.00
CA VAL A 280 -5.87 34.58 28.36
C VAL A 280 -4.85 35.39 29.19
N VAL A 281 -3.61 34.91 29.35
CA VAL A 281 -2.36 35.73 29.25
C VAL A 281 -1.18 34.79 28.93
N GLY A 282 -0.39 35.14 27.90
CA GLY A 282 0.81 34.41 27.50
C GLY A 282 2.11 34.88 28.15
N LYS A 283 3.19 34.11 27.96
CA LYS A 283 4.57 34.60 27.85
C LYS A 283 5.48 33.51 27.27
N ALA A 284 6.31 33.93 26.32
CA ALA A 284 7.34 33.13 25.68
C ALA A 284 8.60 33.07 26.55
N ALA A 285 9.25 31.90 26.61
CA ALA A 285 10.66 31.76 26.97
C ALA A 285 11.24 30.58 26.17
N LYS A 286 12.32 30.86 25.43
CA LYS A 286 13.23 29.88 24.84
C LYS A 286 14.05 29.26 25.98
N GLU A 287 14.23 27.93 26.00
CA GLU A 287 15.50 27.30 26.39
C GLU A 287 15.51 25.77 26.18
N THR A 288 16.55 25.33 25.47
CA THR A 288 17.37 24.10 25.60
C THR A 288 16.74 22.71 25.80
N TYR A 289 16.96 21.86 24.79
CA TYR A 289 16.59 20.44 24.70
C TYR A 289 17.45 19.59 25.65
N SER A 290 16.84 19.04 26.70
CA SER A 290 17.42 18.06 27.62
C SER A 290 16.49 16.84 27.71
N SER A 291 17.09 15.66 27.68
CA SER A 291 16.51 14.32 27.46
C SER A 291 15.62 13.78 28.60
N ARG A 292 14.73 14.60 29.19
CA ARG A 292 13.84 14.18 30.29
C ARG A 292 12.34 14.44 30.08
N THR A 293 11.90 14.95 28.95
CA THR A 293 10.48 15.34 28.75
C THR A 293 9.54 14.23 28.24
N ALA A 294 10.00 12.98 28.12
CA ALA A 294 9.13 11.87 27.69
C ALA A 294 8.18 11.34 28.78
N MET A 295 8.42 11.67 30.05
CA MET A 295 7.60 11.20 31.19
C MET A 295 6.58 12.25 31.69
N ASP A 296 6.79 13.54 31.44
CA ASP A 296 5.92 14.61 31.98
C ASP A 296 4.69 14.93 31.10
N PHE A 297 4.57 14.34 29.90
CA PHE A 297 3.42 14.55 29.02
C PHE A 297 2.23 13.61 29.29
N MET A 298 2.34 12.69 30.26
CA MET A 298 1.29 11.72 30.60
C MET A 298 0.30 12.18 31.67
N VAL A 299 0.40 13.42 32.19
CA VAL A 299 -0.47 13.89 33.28
C VAL A 299 -1.35 15.06 32.82
N ARG A 300 -2.38 14.77 32.00
CA ARG A 300 -3.57 15.66 31.86
C ARG A 300 -4.77 15.05 31.12
N ASP A 301 -4.96 13.74 31.17
CA ASP A 301 -6.22 13.12 30.76
C ASP A 301 -6.69 12.16 31.87
N ARG A 302 -7.73 12.57 32.60
CA ARG A 302 -8.17 11.95 33.87
C ARG A 302 -9.00 10.66 33.69
N ASP A 303 -8.89 9.97 32.56
CA ASP A 303 -9.63 8.72 32.27
C ASP A 303 -8.72 7.50 31.98
N TYR A 304 -7.40 7.60 32.21
CA TYR A 304 -6.47 6.46 32.13
C TYR A 304 -6.26 5.77 33.48
N THR A 305 -7.32 5.19 34.06
CA THR A 305 -7.18 4.25 35.18
C THR A 305 -7.61 2.85 34.75
N PHE A 306 -6.82 2.24 33.85
CA PHE A 306 -6.93 0.80 33.54
C PHE A 306 -5.58 0.08 33.37
N PHE A 307 -4.47 0.66 33.83
CA PHE A 307 -3.15 0.03 33.74
C PHE A 307 -2.63 -0.39 35.11
N ALA A 308 -3.15 -1.51 35.61
CA ALA A 308 -2.49 -2.29 36.66
C ALA A 308 -1.52 -3.35 36.09
N ASN A 309 -1.50 -3.56 34.76
CA ASN A 309 -0.61 -4.51 34.10
C ASN A 309 0.59 -3.79 33.43
N PRO A 310 1.83 -4.31 33.58
CA PRO A 310 3.01 -3.74 32.95
C PRO A 310 2.84 -3.65 31.43
N LEU A 311 3.47 -2.65 30.81
CA LEU A 311 3.52 -2.51 29.35
C LEU A 311 4.18 -3.77 28.74
N PRO A 312 3.77 -4.19 27.53
CA PRO A 312 4.39 -5.34 26.87
C PRO A 312 5.89 -5.08 26.69
N LYS A 313 6.70 -6.13 26.86
CA LYS A 313 8.13 -6.06 26.53
C LYS A 313 8.29 -5.76 25.04
N PHE A 314 9.04 -4.71 24.71
CA PHE A 314 9.39 -4.36 23.34
C PHE A 314 10.89 -3.99 23.29
N PRO A 315 11.66 -4.49 22.31
CA PRO A 315 11.24 -5.34 21.18
C PRO A 315 10.84 -6.77 21.63
N PRO A 316 10.01 -7.50 20.86
CA PRO A 316 9.60 -8.87 21.24
C PRO A 316 10.82 -9.81 21.36
N GLU A 317 10.78 -10.78 22.26
CA GLU A 317 11.89 -11.74 22.46
C GLU A 317 11.94 -12.76 21.32
N SER A 318 10.79 -13.12 20.75
CA SER A 318 10.66 -14.09 19.66
C SER A 318 9.51 -13.76 18.71
N ARG A 319 9.48 -14.43 17.55
CA ARG A 319 8.35 -14.37 16.60
C ARG A 319 7.01 -14.85 17.20
N ARG A 320 7.07 -15.66 18.27
CA ARG A 320 5.88 -16.14 18.99
C ARG A 320 5.27 -15.08 19.89
N ASP A 321 5.99 -14.00 20.17
CA ASP A 321 5.48 -12.91 21.00
C ASP A 321 4.61 -11.91 20.23
N ILE A 322 4.49 -12.11 18.91
CA ILE A 322 3.72 -11.28 18.01
C ILE A 322 2.39 -11.97 17.73
N GLU A 323 1.30 -11.39 18.22
CA GLU A 323 -0.05 -11.97 18.15
C GLU A 323 -0.95 -11.24 17.15
N THR A 324 -0.50 -10.10 16.60
CA THR A 324 -1.26 -9.28 15.66
C THR A 324 -0.50 -9.09 14.36
N ALA A 325 -1.14 -9.43 13.25
CA ALA A 325 -0.62 -9.15 11.90
C ALA A 325 -1.43 -8.00 11.29
N ILE A 326 -0.76 -7.09 10.60
CA ILE A 326 -1.38 -6.07 9.76
C ILE A 326 -0.92 -6.34 8.34
N ILE A 327 -1.85 -6.40 7.39
CA ILE A 327 -1.54 -6.71 5.99
C ILE A 327 -1.98 -5.50 5.15
N CYS A 328 -1.07 -4.99 4.33
CA CYS A 328 -1.33 -3.87 3.42
C CYS A 328 -0.97 -4.26 1.98
N ALA A 329 -1.84 -3.91 1.03
CA ALA A 329 -1.72 -4.28 -0.37
C ALA A 329 -0.83 -3.29 -1.15
N LEU A 330 -0.86 -2.01 -0.76
CA LEU A 330 -0.14 -0.92 -1.40
C LEU A 330 0.86 -0.28 -0.44
N THR A 331 1.97 0.24 -0.99
CA THR A 331 2.98 0.96 -0.21
C THR A 331 2.39 2.15 0.54
N LEU A 332 1.46 2.91 -0.06
CA LEU A 332 0.83 4.04 0.62
C LEU A 332 -0.02 3.63 1.84
N GLU A 333 -0.54 2.40 1.83
CA GLU A 333 -1.32 1.86 2.95
C GLU A 333 -0.36 1.47 4.09
N ALA A 334 0.73 0.79 3.73
CA ALA A 334 1.79 0.44 4.66
C ALA A 334 2.44 1.69 5.28
N ASP A 335 2.75 2.72 4.49
CA ASP A 335 3.31 4.00 4.97
C ASP A 335 2.38 4.66 6.03
N ALA A 336 1.04 4.60 5.82
CA ALA A 336 0.07 5.12 6.78
C ALA A 336 0.05 4.29 8.07
N VAL A 337 0.18 2.96 7.97
CA VAL A 337 0.22 2.06 9.12
C VAL A 337 1.53 2.21 9.91
N GLU A 338 2.68 2.30 9.25
CA GLU A 338 3.96 2.54 9.93
C GLU A 338 3.94 3.87 10.70
N ALA A 339 3.25 4.88 10.15
CA ALA A 339 3.08 6.16 10.82
C ALA A 339 2.24 6.10 12.11
N VAL A 340 1.47 5.03 12.36
CA VAL A 340 0.74 4.85 13.63
C VAL A 340 1.53 4.11 14.70
N PHE A 341 2.67 3.51 14.35
CA PHE A 341 3.54 2.83 15.31
C PHE A 341 4.03 3.80 16.39
N ASP A 342 3.91 3.36 17.64
CA ASP A 342 4.48 4.04 18.81
C ASP A 342 5.99 3.77 18.91
N ASN A 343 6.40 2.55 18.54
CA ASN A 343 7.80 2.15 18.45
C ASN A 343 7.99 1.12 17.31
N TYR A 344 9.21 0.93 16.85
CA TYR A 344 9.56 -0.02 15.80
C TYR A 344 10.93 -0.65 16.06
N CYS A 345 11.17 -1.82 15.49
CA CYS A 345 12.47 -2.48 15.56
C CYS A 345 12.84 -3.10 14.21
N ASP A 346 14.13 -3.36 14.01
CA ASP A 346 14.61 -3.97 12.78
C ASP A 346 14.07 -5.40 12.64
N ALA A 347 13.20 -5.61 11.65
CA ALA A 347 12.60 -6.89 11.33
C ALA A 347 13.63 -7.96 10.92
N SER A 348 14.83 -7.54 10.48
CA SER A 348 15.92 -8.46 10.12
C SER A 348 16.35 -9.35 11.30
N SER A 349 16.17 -8.86 12.53
CA SER A 349 16.56 -9.52 13.78
C SER A 349 15.76 -10.80 14.07
N TYR A 350 14.58 -10.97 13.47
CA TYR A 350 13.67 -12.09 13.75
C TYR A 350 13.71 -13.19 12.69
N GLY A 351 14.30 -12.88 11.53
CA GLY A 351 14.31 -13.76 10.36
C GLY A 351 12.92 -14.12 9.85
N LYS A 352 12.86 -15.08 8.94
CA LYS A 352 11.63 -15.66 8.38
C LYS A 352 11.83 -17.17 8.22
N LEU A 353 10.76 -17.95 8.17
CA LEU A 353 10.91 -19.37 7.85
C LEU A 353 11.43 -19.57 6.42
N GLU A 354 12.07 -20.71 6.20
CA GLU A 354 12.50 -21.08 4.85
C GLU A 354 11.29 -21.19 3.91
N GLY A 355 11.38 -20.54 2.75
CA GLY A 355 10.30 -20.46 1.77
C GLY A 355 9.39 -19.23 1.93
N ASP A 356 9.45 -18.52 3.06
CA ASP A 356 8.70 -17.28 3.24
C ASP A 356 9.33 -16.13 2.44
N THR A 357 8.60 -15.67 1.42
CA THR A 357 9.00 -14.58 0.51
C THR A 357 8.51 -13.20 0.93
N ASN A 358 7.73 -13.08 2.01
CA ASN A 358 7.12 -11.82 2.43
C ASN A 358 8.16 -10.83 2.94
N ALA A 359 7.86 -9.54 2.88
CA ALA A 359 8.60 -8.50 3.60
C ALA A 359 7.80 -8.05 4.82
N TYR A 360 8.50 -7.82 5.94
CA TYR A 360 7.89 -7.48 7.22
C TYR A 360 8.52 -6.23 7.84
N SER A 361 7.69 -5.43 8.50
CA SER A 361 8.10 -4.44 9.51
C SER A 361 7.54 -4.89 10.86
N ILE A 362 8.27 -4.65 11.95
CA ILE A 362 7.80 -4.99 13.30
C ILE A 362 7.65 -3.70 14.11
N GLY A 363 6.49 -3.56 14.76
CA GLY A 363 6.10 -2.36 15.47
C GLY A 363 5.39 -2.64 16.78
N LEU A 364 5.22 -1.57 17.56
CA LEU A 364 4.36 -1.52 18.73
C LEU A 364 3.24 -0.52 18.46
N ILE A 365 1.98 -0.96 18.66
CA ILE A 365 0.81 -0.08 18.65
C ILE A 365 0.05 -0.29 19.97
N GLY A 366 0.09 0.71 20.85
CA GLY A 366 -0.45 0.62 22.19
C GLY A 366 0.18 -0.54 22.96
N ARG A 367 -0.61 -1.59 23.22
CA ARG A 367 -0.17 -2.80 23.92
C ARG A 367 0.11 -3.98 22.99
N HIS A 368 0.06 -3.77 21.68
CA HIS A 368 0.13 -4.83 20.68
C HIS A 368 1.47 -4.78 19.96
N CYS A 369 2.29 -5.81 20.15
CA CYS A 369 3.40 -6.09 19.24
C CYS A 369 2.80 -6.58 17.92
N VAL A 370 3.06 -5.85 16.84
CA VAL A 370 2.47 -6.11 15.52
C VAL A 370 3.55 -6.46 14.51
N VAL A 371 3.22 -7.35 13.59
CA VAL A 371 3.95 -7.51 12.33
C VAL A 371 3.14 -6.87 11.20
N LEU A 372 3.72 -5.91 10.50
CA LEU A 372 3.19 -5.37 9.26
C LEU A 372 3.76 -6.15 8.09
N VAL A 373 2.89 -6.69 7.26
CA VAL A 373 3.23 -7.46 6.06
C VAL A 373 3.04 -6.60 4.82
N HIS A 374 4.11 -6.46 4.04
CA HIS A 374 4.11 -5.71 2.79
C HIS A 374 3.82 -6.66 1.62
N MET A 375 2.65 -6.52 1.01
CA MET A 375 2.29 -7.35 -0.14
C MET A 375 3.08 -6.93 -1.39
N PRO A 376 3.49 -7.90 -2.24
CA PRO A 376 4.23 -7.59 -3.47
C PRO A 376 3.34 -6.99 -4.57
N SER A 377 2.04 -7.30 -4.56
CA SER A 377 1.01 -6.71 -5.43
C SER A 377 -0.38 -7.03 -4.90
N MET A 378 -1.39 -6.27 -5.35
CA MET A 378 -2.81 -6.45 -5.00
C MET A 378 -3.40 -7.78 -5.50
N GLY A 379 -4.62 -8.08 -5.04
CA GLY A 379 -5.42 -9.21 -5.50
C GLY A 379 -5.37 -10.44 -4.60
N LYS A 380 -6.41 -11.29 -4.71
CA LYS A 380 -6.67 -12.38 -3.76
C LYS A 380 -5.55 -13.44 -3.72
N SER A 381 -5.00 -13.79 -4.88
CA SER A 381 -3.94 -14.83 -4.98
C SER A 381 -2.66 -14.40 -4.25
N ASN A 382 -2.28 -13.13 -4.40
CA ASN A 382 -1.13 -12.57 -3.69
C ASN A 382 -1.42 -12.50 -2.19
N ALA A 383 -2.62 -12.02 -1.83
CA ALA A 383 -3.04 -11.93 -0.44
C ALA A 383 -3.03 -13.29 0.27
N ALA A 384 -3.49 -14.35 -0.39
CA ALA A 384 -3.48 -15.72 0.13
C ALA A 384 -2.05 -16.25 0.35
N THR A 385 -1.16 -16.05 -0.62
CA THR A 385 0.25 -16.46 -0.49
C THR A 385 0.94 -15.73 0.65
N VAL A 386 0.71 -14.42 0.75
CA VAL A 386 1.24 -13.57 1.82
C VAL A 386 0.70 -14.03 3.17
N ALA A 387 -0.60 -14.30 3.28
CA ALA A 387 -1.22 -14.75 4.51
C ALA A 387 -0.65 -16.11 4.96
N ALA A 388 -0.54 -17.08 4.05
CA ALA A 388 -0.02 -18.41 4.36
C ALA A 388 1.44 -18.36 4.87
N ASN A 389 2.29 -17.59 4.18
CA ASN A 389 3.68 -17.40 4.58
C ASN A 389 3.82 -16.68 5.93
N CYS A 390 2.99 -15.65 6.17
CA CYS A 390 2.95 -14.94 7.44
C CYS A 390 2.52 -15.86 8.58
N ARG A 391 1.50 -16.70 8.37
CA ARG A 391 1.04 -17.68 9.36
C ARG A 391 2.14 -18.68 9.71
N ALA A 392 2.90 -19.13 8.72
CA ALA A 392 4.01 -20.05 8.94
C ALA A 392 5.10 -19.37 9.78
N THR A 393 5.51 -18.14 9.44
CA THR A 393 6.58 -17.43 10.14
C THR A 393 6.19 -16.93 11.53
N PHE A 394 4.94 -16.50 11.72
CA PHE A 394 4.40 -16.00 12.98
C PHE A 394 3.23 -16.90 13.41
N PRO A 395 3.50 -18.02 14.09
CA PRO A 395 2.48 -19.03 14.37
C PRO A 395 1.41 -18.54 15.35
N GLU A 396 1.76 -17.64 16.27
CA GLU A 396 0.90 -17.16 17.36
C GLU A 396 -0.02 -15.98 16.95
N ILE A 397 -0.17 -15.68 15.66
CA ILE A 397 -1.10 -14.64 15.21
C ILE A 397 -2.54 -15.03 15.55
N ARG A 398 -3.18 -14.21 16.38
CA ARG A 398 -4.57 -14.35 16.85
C ARG A 398 -5.51 -13.35 16.20
N LEU A 399 -4.99 -12.26 15.65
CA LEU A 399 -5.74 -11.25 14.92
C LEU A 399 -4.94 -10.81 13.69
N ALA A 400 -5.53 -10.94 12.51
CA ALA A 400 -5.03 -10.32 11.30
C ALA A 400 -5.94 -9.15 10.90
N LEU A 401 -5.34 -7.99 10.65
CA LEU A 401 -6.03 -6.79 10.22
C LEU A 401 -5.59 -6.47 8.78
N LEU A 402 -6.51 -6.63 7.83
CA LEU A 402 -6.28 -6.18 6.46
C LEU A 402 -6.63 -4.70 6.38
N VAL A 403 -5.62 -3.85 6.28
CA VAL A 403 -5.75 -2.39 6.40
C VAL A 403 -5.37 -1.72 5.10
N GLY A 404 -6.20 -0.77 4.64
CA GLY A 404 -5.91 -0.08 3.39
C GLY A 404 -7.02 0.81 2.89
N ILE A 405 -7.16 0.90 1.57
CA ILE A 405 -8.21 1.66 0.91
C ILE A 405 -9.19 0.74 0.16
N CYS A 406 -10.41 1.24 -0.05
CA CYS A 406 -11.46 0.56 -0.80
C CYS A 406 -12.36 1.54 -1.54
N GLY A 407 -13.19 0.99 -2.43
CA GLY A 407 -14.32 1.71 -2.99
C GLY A 407 -15.55 1.57 -2.09
N GLY A 408 -16.32 2.65 -1.90
CA GLY A 408 -17.51 2.68 -1.05
C GLY A 408 -18.82 2.61 -1.84
N VAL A 409 -19.86 2.07 -1.22
CA VAL A 409 -21.25 2.24 -1.69
C VAL A 409 -21.77 3.58 -1.13
N PRO A 410 -22.09 4.57 -1.97
CA PRO A 410 -22.29 5.95 -1.53
C PRO A 410 -23.51 6.17 -0.63
N LEU A 411 -24.50 5.27 -0.70
CA LEU A 411 -25.73 5.34 0.08
C LEU A 411 -26.15 3.94 0.51
N VAL A 412 -26.24 3.73 1.82
CA VAL A 412 -26.63 2.45 2.43
C VAL A 412 -27.76 2.71 3.41
N ASN A 413 -28.94 2.13 3.17
CA ASN A 413 -30.13 2.30 4.04
C ASN A 413 -30.46 3.77 4.36
N GLY A 414 -30.24 4.67 3.40
CA GLY A 414 -30.45 6.12 3.57
C GLY A 414 -29.31 6.87 4.28
N ALA A 415 -28.27 6.18 4.75
CA ALA A 415 -27.07 6.79 5.32
C ALA A 415 -25.99 7.00 4.26
N GLU A 416 -25.42 8.20 4.21
CA GLU A 416 -24.32 8.53 3.29
C GLU A 416 -22.98 8.00 3.81
N ILE A 417 -22.26 7.31 2.92
CA ILE A 417 -20.83 7.02 3.08
C ILE A 417 -20.08 7.99 2.17
N LEU A 418 -19.10 8.70 2.73
CA LEU A 418 -18.31 9.70 2.01
C LEU A 418 -16.87 9.25 1.79
N LEU A 419 -16.17 9.94 0.89
CA LEU A 419 -14.73 9.73 0.74
C LEU A 419 -14.01 10.13 2.04
N GLY A 420 -13.02 9.31 2.45
CA GLY A 420 -12.32 9.43 3.73
C GLY A 420 -13.09 8.88 4.93
N ASP A 421 -14.30 8.34 4.78
CA ASP A 421 -14.89 7.48 5.81
C ASP A 421 -14.13 6.14 5.90
N VAL A 422 -14.28 5.45 7.02
CA VAL A 422 -13.68 4.13 7.26
C VAL A 422 -14.77 3.08 7.37
N VAL A 423 -14.54 1.90 6.80
CA VAL A 423 -15.41 0.74 6.94
C VAL A 423 -14.66 -0.38 7.65
N ILE A 424 -15.28 -0.93 8.70
CA ILE A 424 -14.84 -2.13 9.41
C ILE A 424 -15.72 -3.31 8.98
N SER A 425 -15.11 -4.43 8.59
CA SER A 425 -15.88 -5.58 8.10
C SER A 425 -16.67 -6.30 9.19
N GLU A 426 -17.88 -6.71 8.86
CA GLU A 426 -18.63 -7.73 9.62
C GLU A 426 -18.57 -9.11 8.98
N GLY A 427 -18.09 -9.15 7.74
CA GLY A 427 -18.02 -10.30 6.87
C GLY A 427 -17.59 -9.87 5.49
N ILE A 428 -17.32 -10.86 4.64
CA ILE A 428 -16.98 -10.63 3.23
C ILE A 428 -17.83 -11.50 2.33
N ILE A 429 -18.03 -11.03 1.11
CA ILE A 429 -18.71 -11.72 0.02
C ILE A 429 -17.75 -11.74 -1.16
N GLN A 430 -17.30 -12.93 -1.56
CA GLN A 430 -16.55 -13.07 -2.79
C GLN A 430 -17.51 -12.97 -3.98
N TYR A 431 -17.71 -11.75 -4.50
CA TYR A 431 -18.77 -11.46 -5.46
C TYR A 431 -18.44 -11.88 -6.89
N ASP A 432 -17.17 -12.15 -7.19
CA ASP A 432 -16.69 -12.60 -8.49
C ASP A 432 -16.48 -14.12 -8.58
N PHE A 433 -16.80 -14.87 -7.51
CA PHE A 433 -16.71 -16.33 -7.50
C PHE A 433 -18.04 -16.98 -7.88
N GLY A 434 -18.06 -17.63 -9.04
CA GLY A 434 -19.31 -18.11 -9.62
C GLY A 434 -19.15 -18.70 -11.01
N ARG A 435 -20.27 -18.83 -11.71
CA ARG A 435 -20.34 -19.38 -13.08
C ARG A 435 -20.83 -18.31 -14.03
N GLN A 436 -20.21 -18.22 -15.21
CA GLN A 436 -20.68 -17.36 -16.29
C GLN A 436 -21.61 -18.17 -17.20
N TYR A 437 -22.84 -17.69 -17.36
CA TYR A 437 -23.82 -18.20 -18.33
C TYR A 437 -24.02 -17.17 -19.45
N ALA A 438 -24.75 -17.56 -20.51
CA ALA A 438 -25.10 -16.68 -21.61
C ALA A 438 -25.96 -15.48 -21.16
N ASP A 439 -26.81 -15.68 -20.14
CA ASP A 439 -27.68 -14.64 -19.55
C ASP A 439 -26.98 -13.83 -18.45
N GLY A 440 -25.77 -14.21 -18.04
CA GLY A 440 -24.98 -13.45 -17.08
C GLY A 440 -24.20 -14.29 -16.08
N PHE A 441 -23.50 -13.59 -15.18
CA PHE A 441 -22.75 -14.22 -14.10
C PHE A 441 -23.68 -14.58 -12.93
N ARG A 442 -23.54 -15.79 -12.39
CA ARG A 442 -24.19 -16.23 -11.16
C ARG A 442 -23.14 -16.54 -10.11
N ARG A 443 -23.16 -15.77 -9.01
CA ARG A 443 -22.32 -16.02 -7.84
C ARG A 443 -22.67 -17.39 -7.25
N LYS A 444 -21.65 -18.09 -6.77
CA LYS A 444 -21.85 -19.25 -5.91
C LYS A 444 -22.06 -18.80 -4.46
N SER A 445 -23.09 -19.32 -3.83
CA SER A 445 -23.48 -18.96 -2.46
C SER A 445 -23.73 -20.18 -1.57
N GLY A 446 -23.29 -21.37 -2.00
CA GLY A 446 -23.37 -22.57 -1.18
C GLY A 446 -22.51 -22.46 0.08
N PRO A 447 -22.76 -23.29 1.11
CA PRO A 447 -22.03 -23.25 2.38
C PRO A 447 -20.49 -23.36 2.24
N PHE A 448 -20.01 -24.06 1.21
CA PHE A 448 -18.59 -24.22 0.89
C PHE A 448 -18.05 -23.15 -0.08
N ASP A 449 -18.92 -22.31 -0.64
CA ASP A 449 -18.56 -21.22 -1.54
C ASP A 449 -18.67 -19.85 -0.84
N THR A 450 -19.14 -19.80 0.41
CA THR A 450 -19.10 -18.59 1.27
C THR A 450 -17.95 -18.67 2.25
N THR A 451 -17.29 -17.54 2.43
CA THR A 451 -16.21 -17.39 3.41
C THR A 451 -16.75 -17.55 4.83
N SER A 452 -15.89 -18.01 5.74
CA SER A 452 -16.27 -18.24 7.13
C SER A 452 -16.75 -16.96 7.82
N LYS A 453 -17.51 -17.09 8.92
CA LYS A 453 -17.84 -15.92 9.76
C LYS A 453 -16.60 -15.54 10.58
N PRO A 454 -16.41 -14.24 10.94
CA PRO A 454 -15.39 -13.89 11.92
C PRO A 454 -15.55 -14.69 13.21
N THR A 455 -14.43 -14.92 13.91
CA THR A 455 -14.41 -15.70 15.16
C THR A 455 -15.35 -15.09 16.20
N ALA A 456 -15.78 -15.91 17.17
CA ALA A 456 -16.65 -15.44 18.25
C ALA A 456 -16.05 -14.26 19.02
N GLU A 457 -14.73 -14.26 19.22
CA GLU A 457 -13.97 -13.18 19.86
C GLU A 457 -14.09 -11.86 19.09
N ILE A 458 -13.81 -11.88 17.77
CA ILE A 458 -13.95 -10.71 16.90
C ILE A 458 -15.41 -10.21 16.88
N ARG A 459 -16.39 -11.11 16.74
CA ARG A 459 -17.81 -10.73 16.73
C ARG A 459 -18.28 -10.13 18.05
N SER A 460 -17.79 -10.66 19.18
CA SER A 460 -18.08 -10.11 20.51
C SER A 460 -17.52 -8.69 20.63
N LEU A 461 -16.27 -8.47 20.20
CA LEU A 461 -15.67 -7.14 20.19
C LEU A 461 -16.43 -6.18 19.27
N LEU A 462 -16.75 -6.59 18.04
CA LEU A 462 -17.53 -5.76 17.12
C LEU A 462 -18.88 -5.36 17.74
N SER A 463 -19.54 -6.28 18.46
CA SER A 463 -20.79 -5.98 19.17
C SER A 463 -20.59 -4.92 20.27
N LYS A 464 -19.51 -5.01 21.06
CA LYS A 464 -19.13 -4.01 22.06
C LYS A 464 -18.82 -2.64 21.43
N VAL A 465 -18.03 -2.64 20.36
CA VAL A 465 -17.57 -1.42 19.67
C VAL A 465 -18.70 -0.76 18.88
N LYS A 466 -19.72 -1.50 18.43
CA LYS A 466 -20.94 -0.95 17.82
C LYS A 466 -21.90 -0.33 18.84
N GLY A 467 -21.85 -0.78 20.10
CA GLY A 467 -22.65 -0.19 21.18
C GLY A 467 -22.36 1.30 21.36
N LEU A 468 -23.32 2.06 21.90
CA LEU A 468 -23.26 3.53 21.98
C LEU A 468 -21.93 4.08 22.53
N ARG A 469 -21.46 3.52 23.66
CA ARG A 469 -20.20 3.94 24.30
C ARG A 469 -18.97 3.55 23.48
N GLY A 470 -18.95 2.31 22.97
CA GLY A 470 -17.85 1.81 22.15
C GLY A 470 -17.70 2.59 20.85
N HIS A 471 -18.83 2.87 20.19
CA HIS A 471 -18.85 3.55 18.89
C HIS A 471 -18.40 5.00 19.04
N LYS A 472 -18.88 5.69 20.08
CA LYS A 472 -18.41 7.03 20.43
C LYS A 472 -16.91 7.04 20.69
N ARG A 473 -16.40 6.13 21.51
CA ARG A 473 -14.97 6.05 21.83
C ARG A 473 -14.12 5.76 20.60
N LEU A 474 -14.48 4.77 19.79
CA LEU A 474 -13.78 4.46 18.54
C LEU A 474 -13.73 5.68 17.61
N LYS A 475 -14.86 6.37 17.45
CA LYS A 475 -14.97 7.57 16.61
C LYS A 475 -14.09 8.72 17.12
N ASP A 476 -14.12 9.00 18.42
CA ASP A 476 -13.35 10.08 19.02
C ASP A 476 -11.84 9.77 18.97
N ARG A 477 -11.44 8.52 19.27
CA ARG A 477 -10.04 8.07 19.17
C ARG A 477 -9.54 8.05 17.73
N THR A 478 -10.36 7.61 16.77
CA THR A 478 -10.03 7.66 15.33
C THR A 478 -9.75 9.09 14.91
N ARG A 479 -10.60 10.05 15.28
CA ARG A 479 -10.40 11.47 14.95
C ARG A 479 -9.14 12.05 15.58
N HIS A 480 -8.87 11.72 16.83
CA HIS A 480 -7.64 12.12 17.50
C HIS A 480 -6.41 11.60 16.74
N HIS A 481 -6.39 10.31 16.38
CA HIS A 481 -5.29 9.72 15.63
C HIS A 481 -5.15 10.27 14.21
N ILE A 482 -6.25 10.63 13.54
CA ILE A 482 -6.18 11.35 12.26
C ILE A 482 -5.45 12.68 12.44
N SER A 483 -5.80 13.48 13.46
CA SER A 483 -5.12 14.76 13.73
C SER A 483 -3.61 14.56 13.96
N VAL A 484 -3.23 13.59 14.78
CA VAL A 484 -1.82 13.26 15.07
C VAL A 484 -1.08 12.84 13.80
N LEU A 485 -1.70 12.02 12.95
CA LEU A 485 -1.10 11.60 11.68
C LEU A 485 -0.98 12.75 10.68
N GLN A 486 -1.95 13.65 10.63
CA GLN A 486 -1.88 14.84 9.78
C GLN A 486 -0.73 15.77 10.20
N ASP A 487 -0.52 15.94 11.51
CA ASP A 487 0.61 16.71 12.03
C ASP A 487 1.95 16.01 11.72
N ARG A 488 2.01 14.67 11.88
CA ARG A 488 3.22 13.88 11.66
C ARG A 488 3.62 13.77 10.19
N LEU A 489 2.64 13.61 9.29
CA LEU A 489 2.86 13.35 7.86
C LEU A 489 2.72 14.61 6.99
N GLY A 490 2.25 15.72 7.58
CA GLY A 490 2.12 17.00 6.91
C GLY A 490 1.33 16.90 5.60
N SER A 491 1.93 17.41 4.52
CA SER A 491 1.27 17.48 3.21
C SER A 491 0.88 16.11 2.64
N TRP A 492 1.51 15.02 3.09
CA TRP A 492 1.20 13.66 2.62
C TRP A 492 -0.19 13.19 3.07
N ALA A 493 -0.65 13.63 4.25
CA ALA A 493 -1.92 13.25 4.88
C ALA A 493 -3.00 14.35 4.75
N THR A 494 -2.83 15.29 3.82
CA THR A 494 -3.77 16.41 3.63
C THR A 494 -5.18 15.92 3.31
N TYR A 495 -6.17 16.46 4.02
CA TYR A 495 -7.58 16.26 3.67
C TYR A 495 -7.89 16.96 2.33
N PRO A 496 -8.37 16.25 1.29
CA PRO A 496 -8.60 16.84 -0.03
C PRO A 496 -9.67 17.95 -0.08
N GLY A 497 -10.58 17.97 0.89
CA GLY A 497 -11.66 18.96 0.96
C GLY A 497 -12.99 18.44 0.43
N ILE A 498 -14.08 19.05 0.88
CA ILE A 498 -15.47 18.67 0.53
C ILE A 498 -15.72 18.77 -0.99
N ALA A 499 -15.11 19.75 -1.66
CA ALA A 499 -15.26 19.95 -3.10
C ALA A 499 -14.66 18.82 -3.95
N GLU A 500 -13.76 18.03 -3.37
CA GLU A 500 -13.10 16.90 -4.02
C GLU A 500 -13.84 15.57 -3.81
N ASP A 501 -14.89 15.56 -2.99
CA ASP A 501 -15.81 14.42 -2.87
C ASP A 501 -16.93 14.58 -3.91
N GLN A 502 -16.69 14.01 -5.09
CA GLN A 502 -17.55 14.12 -6.26
C GLN A 502 -18.18 12.75 -6.56
N LEU A 503 -19.50 12.67 -6.36
CA LEU A 503 -20.30 11.51 -6.72
C LEU A 503 -21.22 11.88 -7.89
N PHE A 504 -21.07 11.21 -9.03
CA PHE A 504 -21.97 11.37 -10.16
C PHE A 504 -23.17 10.41 -10.05
N GLU A 505 -24.27 10.74 -10.73
CA GLU A 505 -25.39 9.83 -10.89
C GLU A 505 -24.95 8.46 -11.45
N PRO A 506 -25.50 7.32 -10.97
CA PRO A 506 -25.04 5.99 -11.40
C PRO A 506 -25.14 5.74 -12.91
N THR A 507 -26.13 6.33 -13.57
CA THR A 507 -26.35 6.21 -15.01
C THR A 507 -25.47 7.16 -15.84
N TYR A 508 -24.76 8.09 -15.19
CA TYR A 508 -23.94 9.07 -15.88
C TYR A 508 -22.60 8.45 -16.32
N ARG A 509 -22.44 8.32 -17.64
CA ARG A 509 -21.25 7.69 -18.23
C ARG A 509 -20.05 8.65 -18.32
N HIS A 510 -18.89 8.13 -17.92
CA HIS A 510 -17.57 8.73 -18.10
C HIS A 510 -17.06 8.51 -19.53
N LYS A 511 -17.30 9.48 -20.43
CA LYS A 511 -17.02 9.39 -21.87
C LYS A 511 -16.72 10.75 -22.50
N HIS A 512 -16.09 10.75 -23.69
CA HIS A 512 -15.91 11.96 -24.47
C HIS A 512 -17.26 12.58 -24.87
N ARG A 513 -17.37 13.91 -24.72
CA ARG A 513 -18.56 14.67 -25.14
C ARG A 513 -18.59 15.00 -26.63
N LYS A 514 -17.41 14.98 -27.29
CA LYS A 514 -17.24 15.18 -28.74
C LYS A 514 -16.55 13.95 -29.37
N PRO A 515 -17.26 12.84 -29.59
CA PRO A 515 -16.66 11.56 -29.99
C PRO A 515 -15.94 11.61 -31.34
N LEU A 516 -16.40 12.43 -32.29
CA LEU A 516 -15.77 12.56 -33.62
C LEU A 516 -14.34 13.16 -33.58
N ALA A 517 -13.93 13.75 -32.46
CA ALA A 517 -12.59 14.32 -32.28
C ALA A 517 -11.59 13.34 -31.63
N CYS A 518 -12.02 12.13 -31.30
CA CYS A 518 -11.18 11.12 -30.63
C CYS A 518 -11.06 9.87 -31.52
N PRO A 519 -9.85 9.45 -31.92
CA PRO A 519 -9.65 8.25 -32.74
C PRO A 519 -10.32 7.00 -32.14
N GLY A 520 -10.15 6.78 -30.83
CA GLY A 520 -10.77 5.63 -30.16
C GLY A 520 -12.30 5.68 -30.07
N CYS A 521 -12.91 6.85 -30.24
CA CYS A 521 -14.37 6.98 -30.34
C CYS A 521 -14.86 6.67 -31.77
N VAL A 522 -14.06 6.97 -32.79
CA VAL A 522 -14.33 6.56 -34.18
C VAL A 522 -14.25 5.03 -34.27
N ASP A 523 -13.26 4.41 -33.63
CA ASP A 523 -13.05 2.95 -33.64
C ASP A 523 -14.21 2.15 -33.03
N ILE A 524 -14.96 2.72 -32.08
CA ILE A 524 -16.17 2.10 -31.51
C ILE A 524 -17.44 2.44 -32.31
N GLY A 525 -17.29 2.84 -33.58
CA GLY A 525 -18.39 3.13 -34.51
C GLY A 525 -19.12 4.44 -34.20
N GLY A 526 -18.51 5.36 -33.44
CA GLY A 526 -19.15 6.60 -33.02
C GLY A 526 -20.33 6.39 -32.07
N ASP A 527 -20.48 5.19 -31.48
CA ASP A 527 -21.53 4.89 -30.52
C ASP A 527 -21.37 5.80 -29.29
N VAL A 528 -22.19 6.85 -29.28
CA VAL A 528 -22.21 7.85 -28.22
C VAL A 528 -22.55 7.23 -26.87
N SER A 529 -23.12 6.03 -26.80
CA SER A 529 -23.47 5.37 -25.54
C SER A 529 -22.25 4.77 -24.82
N ARG A 530 -21.16 4.47 -25.55
CA ARG A 530 -19.99 3.75 -25.03
C ARG A 530 -18.82 4.69 -24.72
N ALA A 531 -18.06 4.34 -23.70
CA ALA A 531 -16.76 4.95 -23.42
C ALA A 531 -15.66 4.22 -24.20
N CYS A 532 -14.84 4.96 -24.95
CA CYS A 532 -13.62 4.41 -25.55
C CYS A 532 -12.52 4.24 -24.49
N GLU A 533 -11.45 3.52 -24.83
CA GLU A 533 -10.38 3.23 -23.86
C GLU A 533 -9.68 4.50 -23.36
N LEU A 534 -9.44 5.47 -24.24
CA LEU A 534 -8.90 6.78 -23.86
C LEU A 534 -9.78 7.50 -22.83
N ALA A 535 -11.11 7.39 -22.97
CA ALA A 535 -12.02 7.96 -21.98
C ALA A 535 -11.94 7.22 -20.64
N ARG A 536 -11.78 5.89 -20.62
CA ARG A 536 -11.71 5.10 -19.39
C ARG A 536 -10.50 5.40 -18.50
N ILE A 537 -9.44 5.93 -19.09
CA ILE A 537 -8.21 6.32 -18.38
C ILE A 537 -8.09 7.84 -18.17
N SER A 538 -8.99 8.64 -18.77
CA SER A 538 -9.00 10.10 -18.64
C SER A 538 -9.67 10.55 -17.34
N THR A 539 -9.37 11.76 -16.88
CA THR A 539 -10.04 12.35 -15.72
C THR A 539 -11.37 13.02 -16.09
N CYS A 540 -12.20 13.29 -15.08
CA CYS A 540 -13.46 14.02 -15.24
C CYS A 540 -13.23 15.43 -15.82
N GLU A 541 -12.14 16.09 -15.44
CA GLU A 541 -11.76 17.41 -15.96
C GLU A 541 -11.40 17.34 -17.46
N THR A 542 -10.61 16.34 -17.86
CA THR A 542 -10.24 16.14 -19.28
C THR A 542 -11.46 15.85 -20.14
N LEU A 543 -12.36 14.99 -19.66
CA LEU A 543 -13.60 14.65 -20.38
C LEU A 543 -14.69 15.70 -20.28
N LYS A 544 -14.52 16.71 -19.41
CA LYS A 544 -15.53 17.72 -19.08
C LYS A 544 -16.84 17.05 -18.65
N CYS A 545 -16.76 16.18 -17.65
CA CYS A 545 -17.95 15.66 -16.99
C CYS A 545 -18.80 16.81 -16.44
N ASP A 546 -20.11 16.66 -16.59
CA ASP A 546 -21.12 17.68 -16.33
C ASP A 546 -21.36 17.81 -14.82
N PRO A 547 -20.97 18.94 -14.19
CA PRO A 547 -21.18 19.16 -12.76
C PRO A 547 -22.66 19.12 -12.36
N GLY A 548 -23.60 19.36 -13.28
CA GLY A 548 -25.03 19.25 -13.04
C GLY A 548 -25.52 17.83 -12.78
N ARG A 549 -24.66 16.82 -13.02
CA ARG A 549 -24.94 15.39 -12.79
C ARG A 549 -24.31 14.88 -11.48
N LEU A 550 -23.76 15.79 -10.67
CA LEU A 550 -23.26 15.47 -9.34
C LEU A 550 -24.44 15.32 -8.36
N ILE A 551 -24.40 14.28 -7.54
CA ILE A 551 -25.35 14.05 -6.46
C ILE A 551 -24.96 14.94 -5.27
N VAL A 552 -25.90 15.76 -4.82
CA VAL A 552 -25.73 16.58 -3.62
C VAL A 552 -25.59 15.69 -2.39
N ARG A 553 -24.54 15.92 -1.60
CA ARG A 553 -24.26 15.17 -0.37
C ARG A 553 -24.86 15.90 0.84
N GLN A 554 -25.86 15.32 1.49
CA GLN A 554 -26.57 15.94 2.62
C GLN A 554 -25.65 16.22 3.81
N ARG A 555 -24.71 15.30 4.08
CA ARG A 555 -23.78 15.41 5.19
C ARG A 555 -22.79 16.58 4.99
N HIS A 556 -22.44 16.91 3.75
CA HIS A 556 -21.65 18.11 3.44
C HIS A 556 -22.42 19.41 3.71
N ALA A 557 -23.70 19.44 3.35
CA ALA A 557 -24.56 20.61 3.62
C ALA A 557 -24.62 20.89 5.13
N ALA A 558 -24.83 19.85 5.95
CA ALA A 558 -24.85 19.97 7.41
C ALA A 558 -23.51 20.45 8.00
N ILE A 559 -22.38 19.95 7.47
CA ILE A 559 -21.04 20.38 7.90
C ILE A 559 -20.80 21.86 7.57
N ASN A 560 -21.17 22.31 6.37
CA ASN A 560 -21.01 23.71 5.98
C ASN A 560 -21.84 24.66 6.86
N SER A 561 -23.06 24.27 7.26
CA SER A 561 -23.89 25.04 8.19
C SER A 561 -23.26 25.15 9.59
N GLN A 562 -22.52 24.13 10.05
CA GLN A 562 -21.85 24.13 11.36
C GLN A 562 -20.49 24.87 11.34
N ARG A 563 -19.76 24.84 10.22
CA ARG A 563 -18.42 25.46 10.05
C ARG A 563 -18.41 26.97 10.27
N VAL A 564 -19.51 27.66 9.96
CA VAL A 564 -19.68 29.11 10.21
C VAL A 564 -19.44 29.48 11.68
N THR A 565 -19.52 28.52 12.62
CA THR A 565 -19.42 28.79 14.06
C THR A 565 -18.08 28.46 14.74
N ARG A 566 -17.15 27.69 14.12
CA ARG A 566 -15.97 27.14 14.84
C ARG A 566 -14.60 27.14 14.14
N GLY A 567 -14.46 27.68 12.93
CA GLY A 567 -13.14 28.07 12.38
C GLY A 567 -12.10 26.97 12.10
N GLN A 568 -12.43 25.67 12.17
CA GLN A 568 -11.53 24.57 11.79
C GLN A 568 -12.22 23.60 10.81
N GLU A 569 -11.57 23.32 9.67
CA GLU A 569 -11.94 22.26 8.74
C GLU A 569 -11.47 20.89 9.25
N VAL A 570 -12.02 20.39 10.36
CA VAL A 570 -11.81 18.98 10.71
C VAL A 570 -12.83 18.15 9.95
N ALA A 571 -12.36 17.39 8.95
CA ALA A 571 -13.17 16.41 8.26
C ALA A 571 -13.64 15.35 9.28
N GLN A 572 -14.94 15.28 9.50
CA GLN A 572 -15.53 14.25 10.36
C GLN A 572 -15.61 12.94 9.57
N SER A 573 -14.49 12.24 9.44
CA SER A 573 -14.50 10.82 9.02
C SER A 573 -15.41 10.05 9.97
N LEU A 574 -16.34 9.28 9.41
CA LEU A 574 -17.20 8.37 10.13
C LEU A 574 -16.72 6.93 9.97
N VAL A 575 -16.95 6.12 11.00
CA VAL A 575 -16.67 4.68 10.97
C VAL A 575 -17.98 3.93 10.75
N HIS A 576 -18.01 3.13 9.70
CA HIS A 576 -19.15 2.29 9.32
C HIS A 576 -18.81 0.82 9.54
N PHE A 577 -19.84 -0.01 9.71
CA PHE A 577 -19.68 -1.46 9.84
C PHE A 577 -20.59 -2.14 8.83
N GLY A 578 -20.06 -3.14 8.12
CA GLY A 578 -20.88 -3.90 7.17
C GLY A 578 -20.09 -4.91 6.35
N LEU A 579 -20.76 -5.48 5.35
CA LEU A 579 -20.17 -6.50 4.48
C LEU A 579 -19.32 -5.85 3.38
N PHE A 580 -18.16 -6.45 3.11
CA PHE A 580 -17.34 -6.12 1.95
C PHE A 580 -17.60 -7.08 0.80
N ALA A 581 -17.63 -6.57 -0.43
CA ALA A 581 -17.42 -7.37 -1.63
C ALA A 581 -15.93 -7.50 -1.91
N SER A 582 -15.43 -8.73 -1.94
CA SER A 582 -14.03 -9.06 -2.28
C SER A 582 -13.94 -9.69 -3.67
N GLY A 583 -13.02 -9.23 -4.51
CA GLY A 583 -12.84 -9.78 -5.87
C GLY A 583 -11.62 -9.23 -6.60
N ASP A 584 -11.18 -9.90 -7.67
CA ASP A 584 -10.05 -9.44 -8.51
C ASP A 584 -10.51 -8.41 -9.55
N ARG A 585 -11.83 -8.22 -9.71
CA ARG A 585 -12.40 -7.23 -10.62
C ARG A 585 -12.45 -5.86 -9.96
N VAL A 586 -11.71 -4.88 -10.48
CA VAL A 586 -11.89 -3.49 -10.06
C VAL A 586 -13.29 -3.01 -10.49
N MET A 587 -14.19 -2.75 -9.54
CA MET A 587 -15.53 -2.25 -9.83
C MET A 587 -15.45 -0.81 -10.38
N LYS A 588 -15.91 -0.62 -11.62
CA LYS A 588 -15.97 0.69 -12.31
C LYS A 588 -17.37 1.00 -12.86
N SER A 589 -18.39 0.23 -12.48
CA SER A 589 -19.77 0.38 -12.94
C SER A 589 -20.64 0.73 -11.74
N ALA A 590 -21.09 1.99 -11.66
CA ALA A 590 -21.95 2.45 -10.58
C ALA A 590 -23.28 1.67 -10.51
N GLU A 591 -23.84 1.32 -11.67
CA GLU A 591 -25.06 0.52 -11.73
C GLU A 591 -24.85 -0.91 -11.22
N ASP A 592 -23.75 -1.56 -11.60
CA ASP A 592 -23.48 -2.93 -11.14
C ASP A 592 -23.04 -2.94 -9.67
N ARG A 593 -22.31 -1.91 -9.22
CA ARG A 593 -22.06 -1.64 -7.80
C ARG A 593 -23.38 -1.58 -7.03
N ASP A 594 -24.33 -0.76 -7.48
CA ASP A 594 -25.61 -0.58 -6.79
C ASP A 594 -26.47 -1.86 -6.81
N LYS A 595 -26.45 -2.61 -7.92
CA LYS A 595 -27.12 -3.92 -8.01
C LYS A 595 -26.54 -4.92 -6.99
N ILE A 596 -25.21 -5.06 -6.93
CA ILE A 596 -24.54 -5.98 -6.00
C ILE A 596 -24.75 -5.52 -4.56
N ALA A 597 -24.65 -4.21 -4.29
CA ALA A 597 -24.92 -3.64 -2.98
C ALA A 597 -26.33 -3.96 -2.49
N LYS A 598 -27.32 -3.82 -3.36
CA LYS A 598 -28.71 -4.16 -3.05
C LYS A 598 -28.92 -5.65 -2.85
N SER A 599 -28.32 -6.51 -3.67
CA SER A 599 -28.56 -7.96 -3.62
C SER A 599 -27.81 -8.66 -2.49
N GLU A 600 -26.58 -8.23 -2.20
CA GLU A 600 -25.68 -8.87 -1.22
C GLU A 600 -25.59 -8.10 0.10
N GLY A 601 -26.16 -6.90 0.20
CA GLY A 601 -26.09 -6.07 1.41
C GLY A 601 -24.70 -5.55 1.74
N ILE A 602 -23.81 -5.46 0.74
CA ILE A 602 -22.45 -4.92 0.91
C ILE A 602 -22.45 -3.39 0.98
N ILE A 603 -21.40 -2.84 1.58
CA ILE A 603 -21.20 -1.39 1.72
C ILE A 603 -19.86 -0.90 1.16
N ALA A 604 -18.96 -1.81 0.79
CA ALA A 604 -17.65 -1.49 0.24
C ALA A 604 -17.13 -2.62 -0.68
N PHE A 605 -16.20 -2.28 -1.58
CA PHE A 605 -15.53 -3.18 -2.52
C PHE A 605 -14.02 -3.14 -2.31
N GLU A 606 -13.38 -4.30 -2.21
CA GLU A 606 -11.94 -4.45 -2.06
C GLU A 606 -11.43 -5.73 -2.78
N MET A 607 -10.11 -5.95 -2.83
CA MET A 607 -9.52 -6.95 -3.73
C MET A 607 -8.67 -8.03 -3.05
N GLU A 608 -8.50 -8.01 -1.74
CA GLU A 608 -7.55 -8.88 -1.02
C GLU A 608 -8.23 -9.80 0.00
N GLY A 609 -9.32 -9.34 0.61
CA GLY A 609 -9.96 -9.93 1.78
C GLY A 609 -10.21 -11.43 1.66
N ALA A 610 -10.81 -11.88 0.56
CA ALA A 610 -11.11 -13.30 0.34
C ALA A 610 -9.86 -14.20 0.28
N GLY A 611 -8.67 -13.65 -0.04
CA GLY A 611 -7.42 -14.42 0.03
C GLY A 611 -6.89 -14.61 1.45
N VAL A 612 -7.15 -13.66 2.35
CA VAL A 612 -6.64 -13.67 3.73
C VAL A 612 -7.60 -14.34 4.70
N TRP A 613 -8.90 -14.22 4.44
CA TRP A 613 -9.97 -14.41 5.42
C TRP A 613 -9.99 -15.76 6.13
N ASP A 614 -9.72 -16.85 5.40
CA ASP A 614 -9.75 -18.20 5.98
C ASP A 614 -8.37 -18.66 6.50
N THR A 615 -7.33 -17.83 6.41
CA THR A 615 -5.98 -18.13 6.95
C THR A 615 -5.83 -17.68 8.41
N PHE A 616 -6.51 -16.59 8.79
CA PHE A 616 -6.44 -15.99 10.12
C PHE A 616 -7.82 -15.65 10.66
N PRO A 617 -7.99 -15.58 12.00
CA PRO A 617 -9.02 -14.71 12.56
C PRO A 617 -8.79 -13.29 12.03
N CYS A 618 -9.62 -12.87 11.08
CA CYS A 618 -9.37 -11.70 10.24
C CYS A 618 -10.47 -10.65 10.40
N LEU A 619 -10.06 -9.38 10.30
CA LEU A 619 -10.93 -8.22 10.19
C LEU A 619 -10.36 -7.26 9.14
N ILE A 620 -11.22 -6.57 8.39
CA ILE A 620 -10.82 -5.60 7.37
C ILE A 620 -11.16 -4.20 7.90
N ILE A 621 -10.20 -3.28 7.80
CA ILE A 621 -10.39 -1.85 8.12
C ILE A 621 -9.90 -1.05 6.92
N LYS A 622 -10.81 -0.53 6.10
CA LYS A 622 -10.44 0.20 4.88
C LYS A 622 -11.09 1.57 4.79
N GLY A 623 -10.30 2.56 4.36
CA GLY A 623 -10.76 3.91 4.09
C GLY A 623 -11.33 4.04 2.68
N ILE A 624 -12.44 4.77 2.52
CA ILE A 624 -13.08 4.97 1.23
C ILE A 624 -12.28 5.98 0.40
N CYS A 625 -11.70 5.56 -0.72
CA CYS A 625 -10.97 6.43 -1.64
C CYS A 625 -11.69 6.74 -2.95
N ASP A 626 -12.71 5.95 -3.29
CA ASP A 626 -13.58 6.16 -4.44
C ASP A 626 -14.96 5.51 -4.21
N TYR A 627 -15.89 5.71 -5.15
CA TYR A 627 -17.25 5.15 -5.07
C TYR A 627 -17.46 3.89 -5.91
N SER A 628 -16.40 3.12 -6.22
CA SER A 628 -16.49 1.92 -7.06
C SER A 628 -17.15 2.19 -8.42
N ASP A 629 -16.78 3.30 -9.06
CA ASP A 629 -17.32 3.71 -10.35
C ASP A 629 -16.24 4.18 -11.34
N SER A 630 -16.69 4.67 -12.49
CA SER A 630 -15.82 5.11 -13.58
C SER A 630 -15.27 6.54 -13.41
N HIS A 631 -15.76 7.32 -12.45
CA HIS A 631 -15.37 8.73 -12.21
C HIS A 631 -14.30 8.89 -11.13
N LYS A 632 -13.75 7.77 -10.65
CA LYS A 632 -12.75 7.75 -9.58
C LYS A 632 -11.45 8.47 -9.94
N ASN A 633 -10.81 9.03 -8.91
CA ASN A 633 -9.51 9.70 -9.00
C ASN A 633 -8.59 9.28 -7.83
N LYS A 634 -7.31 9.66 -7.88
CA LYS A 634 -6.31 9.26 -6.87
C LYS A 634 -6.18 10.25 -5.69
N LYS A 635 -6.91 11.38 -5.68
CA LYS A 635 -6.71 12.47 -4.70
C LYS A 635 -6.96 12.01 -3.26
N TRP A 636 -7.91 11.10 -3.06
CA TRP A 636 -8.31 10.62 -1.74
C TRP A 636 -7.48 9.46 -1.19
N GLN A 637 -6.66 8.78 -1.99
CA GLN A 637 -6.02 7.52 -1.59
C GLN A 637 -5.16 7.65 -0.33
N ARG A 638 -4.33 8.69 -0.24
CA ARG A 638 -3.47 8.91 0.95
C ARG A 638 -4.29 9.24 2.19
N TYR A 639 -5.25 10.16 2.06
CA TYR A 639 -6.11 10.53 3.18
C TYR A 639 -6.96 9.34 3.67
N ALA A 640 -7.53 8.56 2.75
CA ALA A 640 -8.26 7.34 3.06
C ALA A 640 -7.37 6.32 3.80
N ALA A 641 -6.14 6.11 3.35
CA ALA A 641 -5.19 5.23 4.05
C ALA A 641 -4.86 5.73 5.47
N VAL A 642 -4.69 7.04 5.66
CA VAL A 642 -4.49 7.68 6.97
C VAL A 642 -5.70 7.44 7.88
N THR A 643 -6.92 7.63 7.38
CA THR A 643 -8.13 7.40 8.17
C THR A 643 -8.27 5.93 8.57
N ALA A 644 -7.93 5.00 7.68
CA ALA A 644 -7.92 3.56 7.96
C ALA A 644 -6.89 3.20 9.03
N ALA A 645 -5.66 3.70 8.92
CA ALA A 645 -4.58 3.47 9.90
C ALA A 645 -4.91 4.07 11.28
N ALA A 646 -5.49 5.28 11.32
CA ALA A 646 -5.98 5.89 12.56
C ALA A 646 -7.09 5.06 13.21
N CYS A 647 -8.02 4.54 12.41
CA CYS A 647 -9.09 3.68 12.89
C CYS A 647 -8.57 2.32 13.38
N LEU A 648 -7.58 1.74 12.69
CA LEU A 648 -6.83 0.58 13.14
C LEU A 648 -6.28 0.78 14.55
N LYS A 649 -5.58 1.90 14.80
CA LYS A 649 -5.02 2.19 16.13
C LYS A 649 -6.11 2.32 17.19
N ALA A 650 -7.18 3.05 16.88
CA ALA A 650 -8.34 3.18 17.76
C ALA A 650 -9.03 1.83 18.04
N PHE A 651 -9.08 0.93 17.05
CA PHE A 651 -9.65 -0.40 17.20
C PHE A 651 -8.77 -1.29 18.09
N LEU A 652 -7.44 -1.23 17.93
CA LEU A 652 -6.50 -1.97 18.77
C LEU A 652 -6.55 -1.53 20.24
N GLU A 653 -6.89 -0.28 20.54
CA GLU A 653 -7.17 0.18 21.91
C GLU A 653 -8.38 -0.53 22.56
N GLU A 654 -9.28 -1.10 21.75
CA GLU A 654 -10.43 -1.88 22.20
C GLU A 654 -10.16 -3.38 22.27
N TRP A 655 -9.15 -3.85 21.53
CA TRP A 655 -8.73 -5.24 21.46
C TRP A 655 -7.92 -5.60 22.70
N ALA A 656 -8.38 -6.57 23.48
CA ALA A 656 -7.71 -7.02 24.69
C ALA A 656 -6.51 -7.91 24.35
N THR A 657 -5.40 -7.72 25.05
CA THR A 657 -4.27 -8.65 25.05
C THR A 657 -4.52 -9.77 26.05
N HIS A 658 -4.12 -11.00 25.74
CA HIS A 658 -4.20 -12.10 26.69
C HIS A 658 -3.11 -11.95 27.76
N ASP A 659 -3.42 -12.35 29.00
CA ASP A 659 -2.41 -12.45 30.05
C ASP A 659 -1.47 -13.61 29.72
N LYS A 660 -0.20 -13.31 29.44
CA LYS A 660 0.85 -14.33 29.43
C LYS A 660 1.12 -14.70 30.88
N LEU A 661 0.61 -15.86 31.32
CA LEU A 661 1.06 -16.47 32.56
C LEU A 661 2.55 -16.76 32.41
N TYR A 662 3.40 -15.87 32.93
CA TYR A 662 4.80 -16.20 33.14
C TYR A 662 4.82 -17.30 34.19
N GLU A 663 5.20 -18.52 33.81
CA GLU A 663 5.67 -19.50 34.78
C GLU A 663 6.85 -18.84 35.51
N ALA A 664 6.61 -18.44 36.76
CA ALA A 664 7.66 -17.97 37.63
C ALA A 664 8.64 -19.13 37.80
N GLY A 665 9.73 -19.10 37.03
CA GLY A 665 10.83 -20.03 37.17
C GLY A 665 11.22 -20.10 38.64
N GLU A 666 11.30 -21.33 39.16
CA GLU A 666 11.70 -21.67 40.51
C GLU A 666 12.93 -20.86 40.91
N THR A 667 12.70 -19.76 41.64
CA THR A 667 13.71 -19.14 42.46
C THR A 667 13.29 -19.42 43.88
N SER A 668 13.97 -20.38 44.50
CA SER A 668 13.95 -20.66 45.93
C SER A 668 14.19 -19.36 46.70
N ILE A 669 13.11 -18.69 47.08
CA ILE A 669 13.13 -17.66 48.13
C ILE A 669 12.41 -18.29 49.31
N THR A 670 13.21 -18.69 50.29
CA THR A 670 12.78 -19.07 51.63
C THR A 670 11.81 -18.03 52.17
N ARG A 671 10.52 -18.40 52.27
CA ARG A 671 9.49 -17.62 52.96
C ARG A 671 9.82 -17.58 54.46
N GLY A 672 10.48 -16.50 54.89
CA GLY A 672 10.45 -16.05 56.28
C GLY A 672 9.05 -15.55 56.61
N TYR A 673 8.30 -16.37 57.36
CA TYR A 673 6.96 -16.07 57.83
C TYR A 673 7.04 -15.08 59.01
N VAL A 674 6.76 -13.79 58.78
CA VAL A 674 6.50 -12.85 59.89
C VAL A 674 4.98 -12.67 59.99
N ARG A 675 4.39 -13.32 60.99
CA ARG A 675 2.99 -13.15 61.41
C ARG A 675 2.79 -11.73 61.94
N SER A 676 1.93 -10.94 61.30
CA SER A 676 1.26 -9.81 61.94
C SER A 676 0.06 -10.35 62.72
N SER A 677 0.17 -10.33 64.04
CA SER A 677 -0.92 -10.64 64.97
C SER A 677 -1.90 -9.48 65.04
N ILE A 678 -3.13 -9.70 64.54
CA ILE A 678 -4.30 -8.90 64.89
C ILE A 678 -4.94 -9.56 66.12
N SER A 679 -4.89 -8.86 67.25
CA SER A 679 -5.53 -9.26 68.50
C SER A 679 -6.98 -8.78 68.53
N GLU A 680 -7.94 -9.70 68.37
CA GLU A 680 -9.30 -9.52 68.87
C GLU A 680 -9.39 -10.17 70.26
N GLN A 681 -9.47 -9.32 71.29
CA GLN A 681 -9.91 -9.75 72.62
C GLN A 681 -11.33 -9.23 72.83
N THR A 682 -12.29 -10.16 72.84
CA THR A 682 -13.59 -9.98 73.49
C THR A 682 -13.60 -10.74 74.81
N ALA A 683 -14.26 -10.12 75.78
CA ALA A 683 -14.16 -10.32 77.22
C ALA A 683 -14.71 -11.65 77.75
N SER A 684 -14.20 -12.09 78.91
CA SER A 684 -14.89 -12.06 80.22
C SER A 684 -14.55 -13.26 81.14
N GLN A 685 -14.64 -12.98 82.45
CA GLN A 685 -14.61 -13.88 83.63
C GLN A 685 -13.21 -14.14 84.23
N SER A 686 -12.78 -13.49 85.32
CA SER A 686 -13.28 -13.30 86.72
C SER A 686 -12.82 -14.40 87.70
N LEU A 687 -12.20 -13.95 88.81
CA LEU A 687 -11.94 -14.64 90.09
C LEU A 687 -10.79 -15.68 89.99
N THR A 688 -9.73 -15.64 90.79
CA THR A 688 -9.47 -15.17 92.16
C THR A 688 -7.99 -14.79 92.32
#